data_AF-A0A1I6ITI6-F1
#
_entry.id   AF-A0A1I6ITI6-F1
#
_cell.length_a   1.000
_cell.length_b   1.000
_cell.length_c   1.000
_cell.angle_alpha   90.00
_cell.angle_beta   90.00
_cell.angle_gamma   90.00
#
_symmetry.space_group_name_H-M   'P 1'
#
loop_
_entity.id
_entity.type
_entity.pdbx_description
1 polymer ?
#
loop_
_entity_poly.entity_id
_entity_poly.type
_entity_poly.pdbx_seq_one_letter_code
_entity_poly.pdbx_strand_id
1 'polypeptide(L)'
;MSLLSLSDLRTQFATDRGQVKAVDGVDLEIDEGETVGLVGESGSGKSVTALSAMGLVDDPGRVVGGEVTLTSPELAEQFREEYRKPAFVDGDEVDLTAAPEEALRSVRGGEMSMIFQDPMTSLNPALTVGEQVSESLRLHQYGGRKKDTWLNAVREILPKIGGKDLDEAVVERAVDVLSEVGIPEPTSRVDEYPHEFSGGMRQRVLIAIALACRPKLLIADEPTTALDVTIQAQILELVNELQDDLGMSVLMITHDLGVVAETCDRVAVMYAGEIVEEGPVEEIFANPSHPYTYALLESIPTEDKDRLTPIEGNVPDLVEMPTGCHFADRCPWAVDECREGEIPFLQHGPDDVDHRAKCIMQEFDESVYGSGDALGKEDHEIGDELLRAEGLKKHFSRADGLLDEWLGLDGASVKAVDGVDLSVYEGETLGLVGESGCGKSTTGETILQLLDATAGRVVFQGEDLTQMEGSELREKRRDLQMIFQDPMSSLDPRMTVGQIIAEPLKIHDLPEAEPPEGQNRREQRRDRVEELMRAVGLEPGQQTRYPHEMSGGQRQRVGIARALAVDPDFIVADEPVSALDVSVQAQILNLLEDLQDEFGLTYLFIAHDLSVVRHICDRIAVMYLGEIVETAATDDLFAEPKHPYTRALLSAIPEPDPTAETDRIILEGDVPSPIDPPSGCHFRTRCPQVIPPEDVDVEQAAYREVMDLRQRVESRKIDVDAVRESVASGDETGAAAAATDGGEPQAVSADAVVAALYDRFFDEPLTGENRRVVESALDAVAAERWDEAADTLRGRFESVCERDAPTLGTGDHPASCHLYDE
;
A
#
# COMPACT_ATOMS: atom_id res chain seq x y z
N MET A 1 31.22 -1.85 -3.24
CA MET A 1 31.74 -3.23 -3.40
C MET A 1 30.49 -4.07 -3.49
N SER A 2 30.35 -4.85 -4.55
CA SER A 2 29.12 -5.59 -4.82
C SER A 2 28.84 -6.58 -3.69
N LEU A 3 27.74 -6.35 -2.97
CA LEU A 3 27.22 -7.25 -1.95
C LEU A 3 26.54 -8.45 -2.61
N LEU A 4 25.66 -8.20 -3.58
CA LEU A 4 24.96 -9.24 -4.35
C LEU A 4 25.23 -9.03 -5.84
N SER A 5 25.58 -10.10 -6.54
CA SER A 5 25.71 -10.12 -7.99
C SER A 5 24.89 -11.26 -8.60
N LEU A 6 24.04 -10.92 -9.56
CA LEU A 6 23.32 -11.83 -10.44
C LEU A 6 24.03 -11.80 -11.79
N SER A 7 24.39 -12.97 -12.33
CA SER A 7 25.09 -13.10 -13.62
C SER A 7 24.39 -14.11 -14.52
N ASP A 8 23.95 -13.68 -15.71
CA ASP A 8 23.19 -14.45 -16.71
C ASP A 8 22.06 -15.30 -16.07
N LEU A 9 21.35 -14.73 -15.08
CA LEU A 9 20.32 -15.46 -14.32
C LEU A 9 19.16 -15.83 -15.24
N ARG A 10 18.79 -17.12 -15.24
CA ARG A 10 17.70 -17.66 -16.08
C ARG A 10 16.76 -18.54 -15.26
N THR A 11 15.49 -18.17 -15.23
CA THR A 11 14.43 -18.90 -14.51
C THR A 11 13.26 -19.21 -15.43
N GLN A 12 12.87 -20.49 -15.47
CA GLN A 12 11.84 -20.98 -16.38
C GLN A 12 10.77 -21.80 -15.64
N PHE A 13 9.52 -21.67 -16.08
CA PHE A 13 8.38 -22.44 -15.57
C PHE A 13 7.87 -23.40 -16.64
N ALA A 14 7.71 -24.67 -16.27
CA ALA A 14 7.11 -25.66 -17.15
C ALA A 14 5.57 -25.53 -17.13
N THR A 15 4.97 -25.24 -18.29
CA THR A 15 3.51 -25.17 -18.46
C THR A 15 3.05 -26.12 -19.56
N ASP A 16 1.74 -26.40 -19.63
CA ASP A 16 1.15 -27.20 -20.72
C ASP A 16 1.33 -26.57 -22.11
N ARG A 17 1.53 -25.24 -22.17
CA ARG A 17 1.74 -24.48 -23.41
C ARG A 17 3.21 -24.41 -23.83
N GLY A 18 4.15 -24.66 -22.92
CA GLY A 18 5.59 -24.59 -23.17
C GLY A 18 6.38 -24.13 -21.95
N GLN A 19 7.65 -23.79 -22.15
CA GLN A 19 8.50 -23.22 -21.12
C GLN A 19 8.34 -21.71 -21.10
N VAL A 20 7.78 -21.17 -20.02
CA VAL A 20 7.70 -19.74 -19.79
C VAL A 20 9.06 -19.28 -19.30
N LYS A 21 9.70 -18.35 -20.01
CA LYS A 21 10.96 -17.73 -19.60
C LYS A 21 10.68 -16.48 -18.77
N ALA A 22 10.58 -16.64 -17.46
CA ALA A 22 10.24 -15.55 -16.56
C ALA A 22 11.44 -14.62 -16.29
N VAL A 23 12.65 -15.17 -16.32
CA VAL A 23 13.92 -14.44 -16.25
C VAL A 23 14.84 -15.04 -17.31
N ASP A 24 15.39 -14.24 -18.23
CA ASP A 24 16.19 -14.74 -19.37
C ASP A 24 17.49 -13.94 -19.56
N GLY A 25 18.47 -14.16 -18.68
CA GLY A 25 19.80 -13.53 -18.79
C GLY A 25 19.85 -12.18 -18.08
N VAL A 26 19.42 -12.16 -16.82
CA VAL A 26 19.49 -10.97 -15.96
C VAL A 26 20.87 -10.88 -15.32
N ASP A 27 21.53 -9.75 -15.56
CA ASP A 27 22.74 -9.30 -14.88
C ASP A 27 22.38 -8.10 -14.00
N LEU A 28 22.64 -8.17 -12.69
CA LEU A 28 22.33 -7.10 -11.74
C LEU A 28 23.31 -7.17 -10.57
N GLU A 29 23.89 -6.03 -10.20
CA GLU A 29 24.75 -5.90 -9.02
C GLU A 29 24.07 -4.98 -8.01
N ILE A 30 24.31 -5.20 -6.71
CA ILE A 30 23.86 -4.34 -5.62
C ILE A 30 25.07 -4.10 -4.73
N ASP A 31 25.48 -2.84 -4.58
CA ASP A 31 26.59 -2.44 -3.72
C ASP A 31 26.18 -2.37 -2.24
N GLU A 32 27.16 -2.55 -1.34
CA GLU A 32 26.94 -2.35 0.10
C GLU A 32 26.39 -0.94 0.42
N GLY A 33 25.24 -0.90 1.08
CA GLY A 33 24.54 0.32 1.50
C GLY A 33 23.76 1.02 0.39
N GLU A 34 23.70 0.44 -0.82
CA GLU A 34 22.96 0.96 -1.97
C GLU A 34 21.48 0.52 -1.90
N THR A 35 20.58 1.41 -2.31
CA THR A 35 19.18 1.08 -2.60
C THR A 35 18.95 1.05 -4.11
N VAL A 36 18.66 -0.15 -4.63
CA VAL A 36 18.41 -0.39 -6.06
C VAL A 36 16.92 -0.67 -6.29
N GLY A 37 16.29 0.12 -7.14
CA GLY A 37 14.92 -0.09 -7.61
C GLY A 37 14.86 -1.06 -8.79
N LEU A 38 13.97 -2.05 -8.76
CA LEU A 38 13.65 -2.94 -9.88
C LEU A 38 12.20 -2.72 -10.30
N VAL A 39 12.01 -2.12 -11.49
CA VAL A 39 10.69 -1.65 -11.97
C VAL A 39 10.31 -2.26 -13.32
N GLY A 40 9.02 -2.19 -13.69
CA GLY A 40 8.51 -2.67 -14.98
C GLY A 40 7.05 -3.13 -14.92
N GLU A 41 6.47 -3.45 -16.08
CA GLU A 41 5.08 -3.91 -16.23
C GLU A 41 4.82 -5.19 -15.40
N SER A 42 3.56 -5.43 -15.06
CA SER A 42 3.18 -6.65 -14.34
C SER A 42 3.55 -7.90 -15.15
N GLY A 43 4.15 -8.90 -14.48
CA GLY A 43 4.62 -10.12 -15.15
C GLY A 43 5.94 -9.98 -15.93
N SER A 44 6.67 -8.85 -15.82
CA SER A 44 7.97 -8.69 -16.46
C SER A 44 9.08 -9.57 -15.87
N GLY A 45 8.88 -10.14 -14.67
CA GLY A 45 9.80 -11.07 -14.02
C GLY A 45 10.41 -10.59 -12.69
N LYS A 46 10.07 -9.38 -12.22
CA LYS A 46 10.68 -8.73 -11.03
C LYS A 46 10.73 -9.60 -9.78
N SER A 47 9.56 -10.04 -9.27
CA SER A 47 9.46 -10.91 -8.10
C SER A 47 10.12 -12.27 -8.34
N VAL A 48 10.07 -12.79 -9.57
CA VAL A 48 10.76 -14.05 -9.92
C VAL A 48 12.27 -13.87 -9.86
N THR A 49 12.83 -12.73 -10.23
CA THR A 49 14.26 -12.42 -10.08
C THR A 49 14.67 -12.47 -8.61
N ALA A 50 13.92 -11.83 -7.71
CA ALA A 50 14.15 -11.89 -6.26
C ALA A 50 14.02 -13.32 -5.70
N LEU A 51 12.95 -14.04 -6.05
CA LEU A 51 12.77 -15.43 -5.61
C LEU A 51 13.88 -16.34 -6.14
N SER A 52 14.39 -16.08 -7.36
CA SER A 52 15.53 -16.81 -7.94
C SER A 52 16.83 -16.53 -7.19
N ALA A 53 17.10 -15.26 -6.87
CA ALA A 53 18.25 -14.85 -6.06
C ALA A 53 18.22 -15.50 -4.66
N MET A 54 17.04 -15.59 -4.06
CA MET A 54 16.83 -16.25 -2.77
C MET A 54 16.79 -17.77 -2.88
N GLY A 55 16.65 -18.35 -4.07
CA GLY A 55 16.42 -19.79 -4.28
C GLY A 55 15.06 -20.30 -3.77
N LEU A 56 14.05 -19.44 -3.75
CA LEU A 56 12.67 -19.69 -3.30
C LEU A 56 11.69 -19.96 -4.45
N VAL A 57 12.19 -20.21 -5.66
CA VAL A 57 11.34 -20.55 -6.81
C VAL A 57 10.71 -21.92 -6.61
N ASP A 58 9.37 -21.94 -6.48
CA ASP A 58 8.59 -23.18 -6.32
C ASP A 58 8.36 -23.92 -7.66
N ASP A 59 8.16 -25.25 -7.59
CA ASP A 59 7.76 -26.07 -8.74
C ASP A 59 6.40 -25.58 -9.29
N PRO A 60 6.23 -25.42 -10.61
CA PRO A 60 7.05 -25.95 -11.71
C PRO A 60 8.22 -25.06 -12.18
N GLY A 61 8.55 -23.99 -11.45
CA GLY A 61 9.65 -23.07 -11.75
C GLY A 61 11.01 -23.62 -11.35
N ARG A 62 12.05 -23.28 -12.13
CA ARG A 62 13.45 -23.66 -11.86
C ARG A 62 14.42 -22.62 -12.39
N VAL A 63 15.48 -22.34 -11.61
CA VAL A 63 16.68 -21.68 -12.12
C VAL A 63 17.41 -22.67 -13.03
N VAL A 64 17.54 -22.34 -14.32
CA VAL A 64 18.10 -23.23 -15.36
C VAL A 64 19.51 -22.84 -15.79
N GLY A 65 19.96 -21.64 -15.43
CA GLY A 65 21.27 -21.10 -15.75
C GLY A 65 21.55 -19.80 -14.98
N GLY A 66 22.81 -19.36 -15.06
CA GLY A 66 23.32 -18.21 -14.33
C GLY A 66 23.89 -18.56 -12.95
N GLU A 67 24.40 -17.54 -12.29
CA GLU A 67 25.03 -17.58 -10.97
C GLU A 67 24.49 -16.45 -10.10
N VAL A 68 24.39 -16.69 -8.80
CA VAL A 68 23.97 -15.71 -7.79
C VAL A 68 25.02 -15.72 -6.70
N THR A 69 25.73 -14.62 -6.56
CA THR A 69 26.88 -14.52 -5.66
C THR A 69 26.62 -13.50 -4.58
N LEU A 70 26.79 -13.92 -3.32
CA LEU A 70 26.74 -13.05 -2.14
C LEU A 70 28.16 -12.87 -1.57
N THR A 71 28.62 -11.63 -1.47
CA THR A 71 29.91 -11.29 -0.86
C THR A 71 29.73 -11.14 0.66
N SER A 72 30.25 -12.08 1.44
CA SER A 72 30.20 -12.03 2.90
C SER A 72 31.41 -12.77 3.49
N PRO A 73 32.45 -12.05 3.96
CA PRO A 73 33.63 -12.65 4.55
C PRO A 73 33.30 -13.58 5.72
N GLU A 74 32.33 -13.19 6.55
CA GLU A 74 31.88 -13.97 7.70
C GLU A 74 31.24 -15.30 7.28
N LEU A 75 30.31 -15.27 6.32
CA LEU A 75 29.68 -16.49 5.79
C LEU A 75 30.70 -17.39 5.08
N ALA A 76 31.59 -16.81 4.29
CA ALA A 76 32.62 -17.55 3.58
C ALA A 76 33.57 -18.27 4.57
N GLU A 77 33.96 -17.63 5.67
CA GLU A 77 34.73 -18.28 6.74
C GLU A 77 33.92 -19.41 7.39
N GLN A 78 32.68 -19.14 7.80
CA GLN A 78 31.78 -20.13 8.41
C GLN A 78 31.61 -21.38 7.53
N PHE A 79 31.34 -21.21 6.24
CA PHE A 79 31.14 -22.35 5.33
C PHE A 79 32.42 -23.14 5.06
N ARG A 80 33.59 -22.51 5.07
CA ARG A 80 34.88 -23.22 4.97
C ARG A 80 35.15 -24.09 6.19
N GLU A 81 34.65 -23.71 7.37
CA GLU A 81 34.75 -24.52 8.59
C GLU A 81 33.73 -25.66 8.61
N GLU A 82 32.50 -25.41 8.17
CA GLU A 82 31.40 -26.39 8.20
C GLU A 82 31.52 -27.45 7.09
N TYR A 83 31.83 -27.02 5.87
CA TYR A 83 31.84 -27.87 4.69
C TYR A 83 33.27 -28.26 4.32
N ARG A 84 33.45 -29.54 3.97
CA ARG A 84 34.77 -30.02 3.55
C ARG A 84 35.06 -29.59 2.11
N LYS A 85 35.80 -28.49 1.94
CA LYS A 85 36.08 -27.85 0.63
C LYS A 85 34.79 -27.47 -0.11
N PRO A 86 34.04 -26.46 0.37
CA PRO A 86 32.85 -25.98 -0.33
C PRO A 86 33.28 -25.49 -1.72
N ALA A 87 32.67 -26.05 -2.77
CA ALA A 87 32.93 -25.62 -4.14
C ALA A 87 32.18 -24.34 -4.51
N PHE A 88 31.18 -23.97 -3.69
CA PHE A 88 30.32 -22.79 -3.82
C PHE A 88 30.86 -21.57 -3.05
N VAL A 89 32.12 -21.61 -2.62
CA VAL A 89 32.79 -20.48 -1.92
C VAL A 89 34.12 -20.21 -2.61
N ASP A 90 34.31 -19.00 -3.12
CA ASP A 90 35.58 -18.52 -3.69
C ASP A 90 35.92 -17.14 -3.11
N GLY A 91 37.11 -16.98 -2.53
CA GLY A 91 37.38 -15.77 -1.74
C GLY A 91 36.25 -15.51 -0.73
N ASP A 92 35.82 -14.26 -0.61
CA ASP A 92 34.73 -13.87 0.30
C ASP A 92 33.33 -14.00 -0.35
N GLU A 93 33.26 -14.58 -1.54
CA GLU A 93 32.06 -14.78 -2.33
C GLU A 93 31.45 -16.17 -2.10
N VAL A 94 30.13 -16.23 -2.01
CA VAL A 94 29.33 -17.45 -1.86
C VAL A 94 28.34 -17.55 -3.03
N ASP A 95 28.50 -18.57 -3.87
CA ASP A 95 27.54 -18.91 -4.94
C ASP A 95 26.32 -19.62 -4.34
N LEU A 96 25.21 -18.90 -4.28
CA LEU A 96 23.94 -19.38 -3.73
C LEU A 96 23.28 -20.43 -4.64
N THR A 97 23.53 -20.40 -5.95
CA THR A 97 22.94 -21.39 -6.88
C THR A 97 23.58 -22.78 -6.73
N ALA A 98 24.87 -22.84 -6.37
CA ALA A 98 25.58 -24.08 -6.08
C ALA A 98 25.53 -24.50 -4.60
N ALA A 99 25.09 -23.61 -3.71
CA ALA A 99 25.00 -23.88 -2.27
C ALA A 99 23.96 -24.97 -1.97
N PRO A 100 24.23 -25.89 -1.03
CA PRO A 100 23.23 -26.85 -0.57
C PRO A 100 22.13 -26.14 0.23
N GLU A 101 20.92 -26.71 0.24
CA GLU A 101 19.75 -26.16 0.96
C GLU A 101 20.04 -25.86 2.46
N GLU A 102 20.89 -26.63 3.12
CA GLU A 102 21.31 -26.37 4.51
C GLU A 102 22.11 -25.06 4.65
N ALA A 103 22.95 -24.72 3.68
CA ALA A 103 23.67 -23.44 3.64
C ALA A 103 22.75 -22.29 3.23
N LEU A 104 21.87 -22.49 2.25
CA LEU A 104 20.86 -21.49 1.84
C LEU A 104 19.97 -21.07 3.01
N ARG A 105 19.58 -22.02 3.88
CA ARG A 105 18.84 -21.71 5.11
C ARG A 105 19.60 -20.84 6.10
N SER A 106 20.94 -20.86 6.12
CA SER A 106 21.69 -19.93 6.97
C SER A 106 21.87 -18.54 6.36
N VAL A 107 21.72 -18.42 5.03
CA VAL A 107 21.76 -17.13 4.32
C VAL A 107 20.40 -16.43 4.42
N ARG A 108 19.31 -17.16 4.10
CA ARG A 108 17.93 -16.67 4.18
C ARG A 108 17.54 -16.36 5.62
N GLY A 109 16.94 -15.20 5.87
CA GLY A 109 16.53 -14.76 7.20
C GLY A 109 17.70 -14.42 8.13
N GLY A 110 18.95 -14.49 7.65
CA GLY A 110 20.16 -14.13 8.37
C GLY A 110 20.86 -12.96 7.68
N GLU A 111 21.47 -13.22 6.53
CA GLU A 111 22.24 -12.23 5.76
C GLU A 111 21.41 -11.60 4.63
N MET A 112 20.43 -12.34 4.12
CA MET A 112 19.43 -11.85 3.16
C MET A 112 18.03 -12.12 3.69
N SER A 113 17.17 -11.11 3.70
CA SER A 113 15.75 -11.24 4.06
C SER A 113 14.85 -10.64 2.99
N MET A 114 13.58 -11.05 3.00
CA MET A 114 12.59 -10.57 2.05
C MET A 114 11.31 -10.13 2.77
N ILE A 115 10.77 -8.98 2.38
CA ILE A 115 9.40 -8.57 2.67
C ILE A 115 8.55 -9.03 1.48
N PHE A 116 7.55 -9.87 1.73
CA PHE A 116 6.65 -10.38 0.70
C PHE A 116 5.49 -9.41 0.44
N GLN A 117 4.97 -9.44 -0.78
CA GLN A 117 3.97 -8.51 -1.36
C GLN A 117 2.64 -8.36 -0.60
N ASP A 118 2.24 -9.32 0.25
CA ASP A 118 0.96 -9.22 0.99
C ASP A 118 1.06 -9.71 2.46
N PRO A 119 0.84 -8.84 3.46
CA PRO A 119 0.76 -9.20 4.89
C PRO A 119 -0.24 -10.30 5.22
N MET A 120 -1.40 -10.32 4.56
CA MET A 120 -2.49 -11.21 4.91
C MET A 120 -2.22 -12.65 4.54
N THR A 121 -1.45 -12.87 3.47
CA THR A 121 -1.02 -14.20 3.05
C THR A 121 0.28 -14.63 3.72
N SER A 122 1.08 -13.66 4.19
CA SER A 122 2.40 -13.90 4.77
C SER A 122 2.37 -14.18 6.28
N LEU A 123 1.47 -13.52 7.04
CA LEU A 123 1.36 -13.73 8.48
C LEU A 123 0.45 -14.92 8.83
N ASN A 124 0.85 -15.72 9.80
CA ASN A 124 0.04 -16.83 10.30
C ASN A 124 -0.98 -16.32 11.33
N PRO A 125 -2.29 -16.32 11.03
CA PRO A 125 -3.31 -15.76 11.93
C PRO A 125 -3.51 -16.55 13.22
N ALA A 126 -2.96 -17.78 13.31
CA ALA A 126 -3.07 -18.63 14.50
C ALA A 126 -1.89 -18.47 15.49
N LEU A 127 -0.87 -17.70 15.13
CA LEU A 127 0.29 -17.41 15.98
C LEU A 127 0.28 -15.94 16.42
N THR A 128 0.84 -15.67 17.60
CA THR A 128 1.02 -14.28 18.05
C THR A 128 2.12 -13.60 17.22
N VAL A 129 2.11 -12.27 17.23
CA VAL A 129 3.14 -11.46 16.55
C VAL A 129 4.53 -11.77 17.12
N GLY A 130 4.65 -11.82 18.45
CA GLY A 130 5.89 -12.12 19.13
C GLY A 130 6.44 -13.51 18.81
N GLU A 131 5.60 -14.53 18.70
CA GLU A 131 6.04 -15.88 18.36
C GLU A 131 6.60 -15.94 16.93
N GLN A 132 6.00 -15.22 15.98
CA GLN A 132 6.47 -15.16 14.60
C GLN A 132 7.80 -14.42 14.46
N VAL A 133 7.98 -13.29 15.16
CA VAL A 133 9.28 -12.58 15.20
C VAL A 133 10.34 -13.44 15.91
N SER A 134 9.95 -14.09 17.00
CA SER A 134 10.82 -14.99 17.78
C SER A 134 11.25 -16.24 17.00
N GLU A 135 10.43 -16.72 16.06
CA GLU A 135 10.76 -17.87 15.21
C GLU A 135 12.02 -17.60 14.38
N SER A 136 12.10 -16.45 13.71
CA SER A 136 13.30 -16.02 12.97
C SER A 136 14.53 -15.94 13.89
N LEU A 137 14.39 -15.33 15.06
CA LEU A 137 15.48 -15.21 16.05
C LEU A 137 15.96 -16.58 16.55
N ARG A 138 15.04 -17.50 16.86
CA ARG A 138 15.36 -18.86 17.32
C ARG A 138 16.04 -19.68 16.24
N LEU A 139 15.67 -19.53 14.98
CA LEU A 139 16.24 -20.29 13.87
C LEU A 139 17.65 -19.81 13.50
N HIS A 140 17.89 -18.50 13.50
CA HIS A 140 19.11 -17.93 12.91
C HIS A 140 20.10 -17.34 13.93
N GLN A 141 19.64 -16.73 15.02
CA GLN A 141 20.53 -16.12 16.03
C GLN A 141 20.79 -17.01 17.26
N TYR A 142 19.77 -17.72 17.76
CA TYR A 142 19.86 -18.45 19.04
C TYR A 142 19.84 -19.99 18.89
N GLY A 143 19.64 -20.51 17.67
CA GLY A 143 19.46 -21.93 17.36
C GLY A 143 20.73 -22.65 16.92
N GLY A 144 21.44 -23.29 17.86
CA GLY A 144 22.50 -24.24 17.54
C GLY A 144 21.95 -25.55 16.95
N ARG A 145 22.38 -25.89 15.71
CA ARG A 145 22.15 -27.15 14.96
C ARG A 145 21.64 -28.32 15.81
N LYS A 146 20.40 -28.77 15.56
CA LYS A 146 20.00 -30.16 15.88
C LYS A 146 19.19 -30.78 14.75
N LYS A 147 19.73 -31.90 14.25
CA LYS A 147 19.19 -32.72 13.16
C LYS A 147 17.69 -33.01 13.30
N ASP A 148 16.98 -32.79 12.21
CA ASP A 148 15.60 -33.18 11.98
C ASP A 148 15.39 -34.67 12.24
N THR A 149 14.50 -34.98 13.17
CA THR A 149 13.87 -36.29 13.29
C THR A 149 12.43 -36.04 13.68
N TRP A 150 11.48 -36.80 13.11
CA TRP A 150 10.03 -36.65 13.31
C TRP A 150 9.56 -36.67 14.79
N LEU A 151 10.41 -37.16 15.71
CA LEU A 151 10.20 -37.13 17.15
C LEU A 151 10.48 -35.76 17.81
N ASN A 152 11.21 -34.85 17.15
CA ASN A 152 11.52 -33.50 17.64
C ASN A 152 10.43 -32.50 17.27
N ALA A 153 9.81 -32.61 16.09
CA ALA A 153 8.62 -31.84 15.73
C ALA A 153 7.45 -32.06 16.71
N VAL A 154 7.30 -33.29 17.22
CA VAL A 154 6.31 -33.61 18.27
C VAL A 154 6.69 -33.01 19.64
N ARG A 155 7.96 -32.63 19.82
CA ARG A 155 8.47 -32.02 21.06
C ARG A 155 8.41 -30.50 21.03
N GLU A 156 8.45 -29.88 19.86
CA GLU A 156 8.16 -28.44 19.64
C GLU A 156 6.69 -28.10 19.90
N ILE A 157 5.77 -29.04 19.66
CA ILE A 157 4.33 -28.89 19.98
C ILE A 157 4.05 -28.96 21.50
N LEU A 158 5.04 -29.36 22.33
CA LEU A 158 4.89 -29.50 23.79
C LEU A 158 5.67 -28.42 24.55
N PRO A 159 5.04 -27.61 25.42
CA PRO A 159 5.76 -26.56 26.12
C PRO A 159 6.74 -27.12 27.17
N LYS A 160 7.98 -26.61 27.08
CA LYS A 160 9.01 -26.51 28.13
C LYS A 160 9.63 -27.80 28.67
N ILE A 161 10.88 -28.09 28.25
CA ILE A 161 12.02 -28.39 29.15
C ILE A 161 13.33 -27.96 28.46
N GLY A 162 13.72 -26.68 28.59
CA GLY A 162 15.09 -26.23 28.30
C GLY A 162 15.25 -24.74 28.02
N GLY A 163 15.66 -23.96 29.03
CA GLY A 163 16.25 -22.62 28.88
C GLY A 163 15.31 -21.41 29.06
N LYS A 164 14.85 -21.15 30.29
CA LYS A 164 14.08 -19.91 30.59
C LYS A 164 14.81 -18.64 30.14
N ASP A 165 16.11 -18.57 30.41
CA ASP A 165 16.94 -17.40 30.10
C ASP A 165 17.06 -17.14 28.58
N LEU A 166 16.92 -18.18 27.74
CA LEU A 166 17.00 -18.07 26.28
C LEU A 166 15.65 -17.65 25.68
N ASP A 167 14.54 -18.13 26.23
CA ASP A 167 13.20 -17.66 25.88
C ASP A 167 13.00 -16.19 26.29
N GLU A 168 13.55 -15.77 27.45
CA GLU A 168 13.48 -14.36 27.90
C GLU A 168 14.28 -13.43 26.98
N ALA A 169 15.52 -13.78 26.61
CA ALA A 169 16.34 -12.96 25.70
C ALA A 169 15.76 -12.87 24.26
N VAL A 170 15.12 -13.93 23.77
CA VAL A 170 14.45 -13.92 22.46
C VAL A 170 13.22 -13.00 22.47
N VAL A 171 12.42 -13.06 23.54
CA VAL A 171 11.25 -12.19 23.69
C VAL A 171 11.67 -10.73 23.84
N GLU A 172 12.70 -10.45 24.64
CA GLU A 172 13.27 -9.10 24.79
C GLU A 172 13.72 -8.57 23.41
N ARG A 173 14.48 -9.37 22.64
CA ARG A 173 14.88 -8.95 21.29
C ARG A 173 13.69 -8.79 20.35
N ALA A 174 12.64 -9.62 20.46
CA ALA A 174 11.43 -9.44 19.66
C ALA A 174 10.72 -8.12 20.00
N VAL A 175 10.67 -7.74 21.28
CA VAL A 175 10.14 -6.44 21.72
C VAL A 175 11.00 -5.30 21.17
N ASP A 176 12.33 -5.41 21.21
CA ASP A 176 13.24 -4.41 20.64
C ASP A 176 13.00 -4.21 19.15
N VAL A 177 12.90 -5.30 18.37
CA VAL A 177 12.65 -5.22 16.92
C VAL A 177 11.28 -4.61 16.64
N LEU A 178 10.25 -4.97 17.43
CA LEU A 178 8.93 -4.35 17.31
C LEU A 178 8.99 -2.85 17.63
N SER A 179 9.82 -2.44 18.58
CA SER A 179 10.08 -1.03 18.87
C SER A 179 10.81 -0.33 17.73
N GLU A 180 11.85 -0.96 17.15
CA GLU A 180 12.63 -0.46 16.01
C GLU A 180 11.72 -0.18 14.80
N VAL A 181 10.71 -1.02 14.54
CA VAL A 181 9.76 -0.81 13.44
C VAL A 181 8.58 0.11 13.80
N GLY A 182 8.61 0.74 14.98
CA GLY A 182 7.58 1.69 15.42
C GLY A 182 6.25 1.06 15.83
N ILE A 183 6.22 -0.21 16.27
CA ILE A 183 5.02 -0.76 16.93
C ILE A 183 4.90 -0.13 18.33
N PRO A 184 3.79 0.59 18.63
CA PRO A 184 3.63 1.21 19.93
C PRO A 184 3.47 0.15 21.03
N GLU A 185 3.93 0.46 22.24
CA GLU A 185 3.81 -0.43 23.42
C GLU A 185 4.15 -1.91 23.10
N PRO A 186 5.33 -2.21 22.52
CA PRO A 186 5.64 -3.51 21.94
C PRO A 186 5.62 -4.64 22.98
N THR A 187 5.91 -4.35 24.26
CA THR A 187 5.81 -5.28 25.38
C THR A 187 4.40 -5.84 25.57
N SER A 188 3.37 -5.02 25.35
CA SER A 188 1.97 -5.44 25.47
C SER A 188 1.47 -6.15 24.21
N ARG A 189 1.95 -5.73 23.04
CA ARG A 189 1.46 -6.21 21.73
C ARG A 189 2.16 -7.47 21.22
N VAL A 190 3.27 -7.87 21.83
CA VAL A 190 3.99 -9.11 21.49
C VAL A 190 3.09 -10.36 21.60
N ASP A 191 2.08 -10.32 22.47
CA ASP A 191 1.14 -11.43 22.70
C ASP A 191 -0.15 -11.33 21.86
N GLU A 192 -0.33 -10.27 21.08
CA GLU A 192 -1.50 -10.07 20.22
C GLU A 192 -1.37 -10.84 18.89
N TYR A 193 -2.49 -11.07 18.23
CA TYR A 193 -2.57 -11.79 16.95
C TYR A 193 -2.63 -10.83 15.75
N PRO A 194 -2.21 -11.27 14.54
CA PRO A 194 -2.24 -10.42 13.35
C PRO A 194 -3.61 -9.78 13.05
N HIS A 195 -4.72 -10.49 13.32
CA HIS A 195 -6.07 -9.96 13.06
C HIS A 195 -6.49 -8.83 14.02
N GLU A 196 -5.75 -8.61 15.10
CA GLU A 196 -5.94 -7.52 16.06
C GLU A 196 -5.17 -6.25 15.65
N PHE A 197 -4.27 -6.36 14.66
CA PHE A 197 -3.45 -5.27 14.13
C PHE A 197 -4.13 -4.58 12.95
N SER A 198 -3.84 -3.28 12.76
CA SER A 198 -4.16 -2.53 11.54
C SER A 198 -3.33 -3.02 10.34
N GLY A 199 -3.69 -2.63 9.11
CA GLY A 199 -2.93 -2.97 7.91
C GLY A 199 -1.46 -2.51 7.99
N GLY A 200 -1.23 -1.25 8.35
CA GLY A 200 0.11 -0.71 8.53
C GLY A 200 0.90 -1.40 9.65
N MET A 201 0.26 -1.74 10.77
CA MET A 201 0.92 -2.51 11.83
C MET A 201 1.30 -3.93 11.37
N ARG A 202 0.46 -4.60 10.57
CA ARG A 202 0.81 -5.91 9.99
C ARG A 202 2.02 -5.80 9.06
N GLN A 203 2.10 -4.72 8.27
CA GLN A 203 3.28 -4.45 7.45
C GLN A 203 4.53 -4.24 8.30
N ARG A 204 4.45 -3.42 9.35
CA ARG A 204 5.55 -3.22 10.32
C ARG A 204 5.99 -4.55 10.96
N VAL A 205 5.06 -5.45 11.26
CA VAL A 205 5.38 -6.80 11.76
C VAL A 205 6.14 -7.63 10.72
N LEU A 206 5.77 -7.58 9.43
CA LEU A 206 6.55 -8.26 8.39
C LEU A 206 7.97 -7.70 8.27
N ILE A 207 8.10 -6.37 8.33
CA ILE A 207 9.40 -5.70 8.35
C ILE A 207 10.21 -6.16 9.57
N ALA A 208 9.58 -6.24 10.75
CA ALA A 208 10.21 -6.76 11.96
C ALA A 208 10.69 -8.20 11.79
N ILE A 209 9.89 -9.08 11.17
CA ILE A 209 10.29 -10.47 10.88
C ILE A 209 11.52 -10.50 9.95
N ALA A 210 11.53 -9.66 8.91
CA ALA A 210 12.63 -9.58 7.95
C ALA A 210 13.92 -9.03 8.59
N LEU A 211 13.79 -8.08 9.52
CA LEU A 211 14.91 -7.40 10.18
C LEU A 211 15.33 -8.02 11.51
N ALA A 212 14.60 -9.01 12.00
CA ALA A 212 14.87 -9.66 13.28
C ALA A 212 16.35 -10.06 13.42
N CYS A 213 16.93 -10.55 12.33
CA CYS A 213 18.32 -11.00 12.27
C CYS A 213 19.33 -9.96 11.76
N ARG A 214 18.89 -8.73 11.45
CA ARG A 214 19.70 -7.63 10.88
C ARG A 214 20.44 -8.04 9.60
N PRO A 215 19.71 -8.28 8.50
CA PRO A 215 20.29 -8.73 7.24
C PRO A 215 21.18 -7.65 6.62
N LYS A 216 22.17 -8.07 5.83
CA LYS A 216 22.98 -7.16 5.01
C LYS A 216 22.23 -6.70 3.76
N LEU A 217 21.32 -7.55 3.25
CA LEU A 217 20.46 -7.25 2.12
C LEU A 217 18.99 -7.47 2.47
N LEU A 218 18.17 -6.44 2.27
CA LEU A 218 16.72 -6.50 2.35
C LEU A 218 16.13 -6.46 0.93
N ILE A 219 15.38 -7.49 0.56
CA ILE A 219 14.57 -7.48 -0.66
C ILE A 219 13.14 -7.07 -0.28
N ALA A 220 12.70 -5.91 -0.74
CA ALA A 220 11.36 -5.41 -0.47
C ALA A 220 10.50 -5.59 -1.73
N ASP A 221 9.69 -6.65 -1.79
CA ASP A 221 8.83 -6.94 -2.93
C ASP A 221 7.46 -6.31 -2.74
N GLU A 222 7.24 -5.16 -3.39
CA GLU A 222 6.02 -4.37 -3.30
C GLU A 222 5.59 -4.10 -1.84
N PRO A 223 6.48 -3.53 -1.00
CA PRO A 223 6.28 -3.42 0.44
C PRO A 223 5.16 -2.45 0.85
N THR A 224 4.62 -1.67 -0.09
CA THR A 224 3.57 -0.68 0.16
C THR A 224 2.27 -1.01 -0.56
N THR A 225 2.20 -2.13 -1.28
CA THR A 225 0.99 -2.55 -1.97
C THR A 225 -0.18 -2.73 -0.99
N ALA A 226 -1.36 -2.25 -1.39
CA ALA A 226 -2.60 -2.27 -0.60
C ALA A 226 -2.56 -1.46 0.72
N LEU A 227 -1.60 -0.55 0.88
CA LEU A 227 -1.57 0.46 1.94
C LEU A 227 -2.09 1.80 1.40
N ASP A 228 -2.66 2.64 2.26
CA ASP A 228 -2.97 4.02 1.88
C ASP A 228 -1.70 4.87 1.80
N VAL A 229 -1.77 6.01 1.12
CA VAL A 229 -0.63 6.90 0.85
C VAL A 229 0.10 7.36 2.12
N THR A 230 -0.59 7.53 3.24
CA THR A 230 0.05 7.97 4.50
C THR A 230 0.82 6.84 5.15
N ILE A 231 0.25 5.63 5.18
CA ILE A 231 0.93 4.45 5.70
C ILE A 231 2.07 4.05 4.77
N GLN A 232 1.91 4.15 3.45
CA GLN A 232 2.98 3.96 2.48
C GLN A 232 4.17 4.89 2.80
N ALA A 233 3.94 6.20 2.93
CA ALA A 233 5.00 7.15 3.26
C ALA A 233 5.74 6.79 4.55
N GLN A 234 5.01 6.41 5.61
CA GLN A 234 5.59 5.95 6.87
C GLN A 234 6.43 4.68 6.73
N ILE A 235 6.00 3.73 5.91
CA ILE A 235 6.74 2.47 5.71
C ILE A 235 8.02 2.71 4.91
N LEU A 236 7.98 3.57 3.89
CA LEU A 236 9.16 3.92 3.10
C LEU A 236 10.18 4.68 3.94
N GLU A 237 9.73 5.65 4.74
CA GLU A 237 10.60 6.37 5.68
C GLU A 237 11.22 5.43 6.71
N LEU A 238 10.44 4.51 7.28
CA LEU A 238 10.95 3.48 8.18
C LEU A 238 12.05 2.63 7.52
N VAL A 239 11.85 2.19 6.27
CA VAL A 239 12.87 1.40 5.55
C VAL A 239 14.15 2.21 5.33
N ASN A 240 14.04 3.50 4.99
CA ASN A 240 15.18 4.39 4.80
C ASN A 240 15.94 4.63 6.12
N GLU A 241 15.23 4.93 7.21
CA GLU A 241 15.84 5.09 8.55
C GLU A 241 16.60 3.83 8.97
N LEU A 242 16.00 2.65 8.76
CA LEU A 242 16.64 1.38 9.06
C LEU A 242 17.82 1.07 8.15
N GLN A 243 17.77 1.50 6.88
CA GLN A 243 18.91 1.39 5.96
C GLN A 243 20.09 2.19 6.51
N ASP A 244 19.86 3.43 6.89
CA ASP A 244 20.87 4.34 7.45
C ASP A 244 21.44 3.82 8.77
N ASP A 245 20.57 3.35 9.68
CA ASP A 245 20.96 2.89 11.01
C ASP A 245 21.71 1.55 10.98
N LEU A 246 21.30 0.62 10.10
CA LEU A 246 21.88 -0.72 10.02
C LEU A 246 22.98 -0.84 8.96
N GLY A 247 23.10 0.13 8.05
CA GLY A 247 23.98 0.07 6.89
C GLY A 247 23.63 -1.08 5.93
N MET A 248 22.35 -1.47 5.88
CA MET A 248 21.88 -2.54 4.99
C MET A 248 21.73 -2.02 3.56
N SER A 249 21.76 -2.93 2.58
CA SER A 249 21.46 -2.63 1.19
C SER A 249 20.02 -3.05 0.89
N VAL A 250 19.34 -2.37 -0.02
CA VAL A 250 17.92 -2.62 -0.30
C VAL A 250 17.71 -2.89 -1.79
N LEU A 251 17.04 -4.00 -2.12
CA LEU A 251 16.45 -4.22 -3.44
C LEU A 251 14.97 -3.90 -3.35
N MET A 252 14.57 -2.72 -3.83
CA MET A 252 13.19 -2.26 -3.84
C MET A 252 12.51 -2.71 -5.13
N ILE A 253 11.54 -3.62 -5.05
CA ILE A 253 10.72 -4.00 -6.20
C ILE A 253 9.40 -3.28 -6.08
N THR A 254 9.07 -2.44 -7.05
CA THR A 254 7.80 -1.72 -7.08
C THR A 254 7.36 -1.49 -8.52
N HIS A 255 6.08 -1.19 -8.70
CA HIS A 255 5.54 -0.66 -9.95
C HIS A 255 5.31 0.86 -9.89
N ASP A 256 5.48 1.48 -8.72
CA ASP A 256 5.37 2.92 -8.52
C ASP A 256 6.73 3.59 -8.77
N LEU A 257 6.83 4.34 -9.88
CA LEU A 257 8.03 5.06 -10.26
C LEU A 257 8.29 6.29 -9.37
N GLY A 258 7.27 6.89 -8.74
CA GLY A 258 7.46 7.97 -7.77
C GLY A 258 8.17 7.48 -6.52
N VAL A 259 7.82 6.28 -6.03
CA VAL A 259 8.54 5.63 -4.93
C VAL A 259 10.01 5.40 -5.28
N VAL A 260 10.31 4.97 -6.51
CA VAL A 260 11.72 4.80 -6.96
C VAL A 260 12.46 6.12 -7.05
N ALA A 261 11.81 7.17 -7.59
CA ALA A 261 12.39 8.50 -7.70
C ALA A 261 12.87 9.04 -6.34
N GLU A 262 12.13 8.74 -5.28
CA GLU A 262 12.40 9.29 -3.94
C GLU A 262 13.27 8.39 -3.05
N THR A 263 13.30 7.07 -3.26
CA THR A 263 13.91 6.13 -2.30
C THR A 263 15.14 5.39 -2.81
N CYS A 264 15.37 5.38 -4.13
CA CYS A 264 16.42 4.56 -4.74
C CYS A 264 17.58 5.42 -5.24
N ASP A 265 18.81 4.92 -5.08
CA ASP A 265 20.01 5.51 -5.66
C ASP A 265 20.10 5.21 -7.17
N ARG A 266 19.68 3.99 -7.53
CA ARG A 266 19.79 3.43 -8.88
C ARG A 266 18.54 2.66 -9.25
N VAL A 267 18.20 2.63 -10.54
CA VAL A 267 17.05 1.88 -11.05
C VAL A 267 17.46 0.92 -12.15
N ALA A 268 16.90 -0.28 -12.13
CA ALA A 268 16.93 -1.27 -13.19
C ALA A 268 15.49 -1.48 -13.71
N VAL A 269 15.29 -1.22 -14.99
CA VAL A 269 14.00 -1.34 -15.67
C VAL A 269 13.94 -2.70 -16.36
N MET A 270 12.95 -3.51 -16.01
CA MET A 270 12.78 -4.88 -16.47
C MET A 270 11.60 -5.02 -17.44
N TYR A 271 11.84 -5.63 -18.59
CA TYR A 271 10.83 -5.95 -19.59
C TYR A 271 10.96 -7.38 -20.11
N ALA A 272 9.86 -8.14 -20.08
CA ALA A 272 9.75 -9.49 -20.63
C ALA A 272 10.94 -10.43 -20.29
N GLY A 273 11.32 -10.48 -19.01
CA GLY A 273 12.36 -11.38 -18.50
C GLY A 273 13.77 -10.81 -18.50
N GLU A 274 14.01 -9.60 -19.01
CA GLU A 274 15.33 -8.99 -19.11
C GLU A 274 15.38 -7.59 -18.49
N ILE A 275 16.54 -7.19 -17.96
CA ILE A 275 16.82 -5.77 -17.69
C ILE A 275 17.11 -5.09 -19.03
N VAL A 276 16.34 -4.07 -19.35
CA VAL A 276 16.44 -3.32 -20.60
C VAL A 276 17.12 -1.97 -20.43
N GLU A 277 17.15 -1.43 -19.22
CA GLU A 277 17.84 -0.19 -18.89
C GLU A 277 18.20 -0.13 -17.42
N GLU A 278 19.35 0.45 -17.10
CA GLU A 278 19.89 0.55 -15.75
C GLU A 278 20.77 1.79 -15.62
N GLY A 279 20.64 2.52 -14.52
CA GLY A 279 21.45 3.71 -14.23
C GLY A 279 20.95 4.49 -13.03
N PRO A 280 21.69 5.54 -12.60
CA PRO A 280 21.27 6.38 -11.48
C PRO A 280 19.86 6.92 -11.69
N VAL A 281 19.06 6.99 -10.63
CA VAL A 281 17.65 7.39 -10.73
C VAL A 281 17.50 8.76 -11.39
N GLU A 282 18.29 9.76 -10.97
CA GLU A 282 18.28 11.10 -11.58
C GLU A 282 18.52 11.08 -13.09
N GLU A 283 19.45 10.25 -13.58
CA GLU A 283 19.78 10.16 -15.00
C GLU A 283 18.69 9.45 -15.80
N ILE A 284 18.14 8.34 -15.28
CA ILE A 284 17.11 7.56 -15.98
C ILE A 284 15.79 8.34 -16.08
N PHE A 285 15.42 9.08 -15.04
CA PHE A 285 14.19 9.89 -15.05
C PHE A 285 14.32 11.14 -15.92
N ALA A 286 15.52 11.72 -16.01
CA ALA A 286 15.76 12.89 -16.85
C ALA A 286 16.04 12.56 -18.33
N ASN A 287 16.78 11.46 -18.59
CA ASN A 287 17.29 11.09 -19.91
C ASN A 287 17.09 9.60 -20.23
N PRO A 288 15.85 9.08 -20.23
CA PRO A 288 15.60 7.67 -20.51
C PRO A 288 16.03 7.29 -21.94
N SER A 289 16.91 6.30 -22.07
CA SER A 289 17.53 5.88 -23.34
C SER A 289 16.88 4.65 -23.97
N HIS A 290 16.10 3.87 -23.22
CA HIS A 290 15.29 2.81 -23.79
C HIS A 290 13.85 3.31 -24.06
N PRO A 291 13.30 3.13 -25.29
CA PRO A 291 11.93 3.52 -25.63
C PRO A 291 10.83 3.03 -24.68
N TYR A 292 11.02 1.85 -24.09
CA TYR A 292 10.12 1.31 -23.06
C TYR A 292 10.13 2.14 -21.77
N THR A 293 11.31 2.52 -21.27
CA THR A 293 11.46 3.32 -20.05
C THR A 293 10.86 4.71 -20.26
N TYR A 294 11.15 5.34 -21.40
CA TYR A 294 10.52 6.60 -21.78
C TYR A 294 8.99 6.47 -21.80
N ALA A 295 8.46 5.42 -22.42
CA ALA A 295 7.02 5.18 -22.50
C ALA A 295 6.37 4.89 -21.12
N LEU A 296 7.09 4.25 -20.20
CA LEU A 296 6.66 4.04 -18.82
C LEU A 296 6.55 5.37 -18.06
N LEU A 297 7.59 6.21 -18.13
CA LEU A 297 7.60 7.55 -17.51
C LEU A 297 6.49 8.42 -18.10
N GLU A 298 6.28 8.34 -19.41
CA GLU A 298 5.22 9.08 -20.10
C GLU A 298 3.81 8.65 -19.69
N SER A 299 3.64 7.45 -19.16
CA SER A 299 2.37 6.93 -18.66
C SER A 299 2.01 7.44 -17.25
N ILE A 300 2.94 8.06 -16.53
CA ILE A 300 2.70 8.58 -15.17
C ILE A 300 1.77 9.81 -15.23
N PRO A 301 0.68 9.84 -14.44
CA PRO A 301 -0.14 11.04 -14.29
C PRO A 301 0.67 12.21 -13.73
N THR A 302 0.72 13.32 -14.47
CA THR A 302 1.43 14.56 -14.09
C THR A 302 0.53 15.76 -14.37
N GLU A 303 0.79 16.89 -13.70
CA GLU A 303 -0.08 18.08 -13.77
C GLU A 303 -0.25 18.63 -15.20
N ASP A 304 0.79 18.52 -16.03
CA ASP A 304 0.84 19.13 -17.36
C ASP A 304 0.18 18.28 -18.46
N LYS A 305 -0.38 17.11 -18.12
CA LYS A 305 -0.92 16.15 -19.11
C LYS A 305 -2.45 16.07 -19.05
N ASP A 306 -3.10 16.62 -20.07
CA ASP A 306 -4.55 16.50 -20.28
C ASP A 306 -5.00 15.06 -20.58
N ARG A 307 -4.13 14.25 -21.19
CA ARG A 307 -4.42 12.84 -21.54
C ARG A 307 -3.16 12.01 -21.40
N LEU A 308 -3.26 10.83 -20.79
CA LEU A 308 -2.10 9.96 -20.57
C LEU A 308 -1.68 9.26 -21.86
N THR A 309 -0.39 9.01 -22.02
CA THR A 309 0.16 8.28 -23.17
C THR A 309 0.59 6.87 -22.74
N PRO A 310 -0.32 5.88 -22.76
CA PRO A 310 0.00 4.53 -22.33
C PRO A 310 0.85 3.77 -23.36
N ILE A 311 1.48 2.70 -22.90
CA ILE A 311 2.19 1.77 -23.78
C ILE A 311 1.19 0.85 -24.47
N GLU A 312 0.98 1.06 -25.77
CA GLU A 312 0.05 0.26 -26.58
C GLU A 312 0.50 -1.20 -26.75
N GLY A 313 -0.46 -2.07 -27.06
CA GLY A 313 -0.23 -3.50 -27.30
C GLY A 313 -0.18 -4.33 -26.02
N ASN A 314 0.30 -5.57 -26.13
CA ASN A 314 0.47 -6.51 -25.01
C ASN A 314 1.94 -6.92 -24.90
N VAL A 315 2.39 -7.23 -23.68
CA VAL A 315 3.67 -7.91 -23.44
C VAL A 315 3.74 -9.19 -24.31
N PRO A 316 4.88 -9.48 -24.95
CA PRO A 316 5.04 -10.69 -25.76
C PRO A 316 4.79 -11.97 -24.94
N ASP A 317 4.43 -13.05 -25.64
CA ASP A 317 4.28 -14.36 -25.01
C ASP A 317 5.64 -14.87 -24.51
N LEU A 318 5.79 -15.02 -23.20
CA LEU A 318 7.02 -15.48 -22.55
C LEU A 318 7.40 -16.94 -22.90
N VAL A 319 6.52 -17.68 -23.59
CA VAL A 319 6.83 -18.99 -24.19
C VAL A 319 7.47 -18.83 -25.57
N GLU A 320 6.98 -17.91 -26.38
CA GLU A 320 7.43 -17.64 -27.76
C GLU A 320 8.06 -16.24 -27.85
N MET A 321 9.23 -16.10 -27.24
CA MET A 321 9.96 -14.82 -27.23
C MET A 321 10.42 -14.40 -28.64
N PRO A 322 10.24 -13.12 -29.01
CA PRO A 322 10.72 -12.59 -30.28
C PRO A 322 12.25 -12.57 -30.34
N THR A 323 12.81 -12.55 -31.56
CA THR A 323 14.25 -12.33 -31.79
C THR A 323 14.57 -10.84 -31.79
N GLY A 324 15.77 -10.45 -31.32
CA GLY A 324 16.14 -9.05 -31.20
C GLY A 324 15.62 -8.42 -29.90
N CYS A 325 15.24 -7.15 -29.98
CA CYS A 325 14.63 -6.41 -28.88
C CYS A 325 13.21 -6.93 -28.61
N HIS A 326 12.94 -7.35 -27.37
CA HIS A 326 11.62 -7.85 -26.98
C HIS A 326 10.52 -6.79 -27.08
N PHE A 327 10.87 -5.50 -27.05
CA PHE A 327 9.94 -4.38 -27.15
C PHE A 327 9.70 -3.91 -28.59
N ALA A 328 10.38 -4.47 -29.61
CA ALA A 328 10.36 -3.96 -30.98
C ALA A 328 8.97 -3.89 -31.63
N ASP A 329 8.03 -4.74 -31.22
CA ASP A 329 6.66 -4.74 -31.78
C ASP A 329 5.76 -3.67 -31.16
N ARG A 330 6.12 -3.13 -29.99
CA ARG A 330 5.44 -2.02 -29.30
C ARG A 330 6.20 -0.70 -29.42
N CYS A 331 7.45 -0.74 -29.87
CA CYS A 331 8.32 0.43 -29.99
C CYS A 331 7.96 1.26 -31.24
N PRO A 332 7.53 2.53 -31.09
CA PRO A 332 7.23 3.43 -32.21
C PRO A 332 8.44 3.71 -33.13
N TRP A 333 9.65 3.60 -32.57
CA TRP A 333 10.91 3.89 -33.26
C TRP A 333 11.62 2.64 -33.79
N ALA A 334 11.00 1.46 -33.71
CA ALA A 334 11.62 0.21 -34.11
C ALA A 334 12.06 0.22 -35.59
N VAL A 335 13.33 -0.13 -35.82
CA VAL A 335 13.90 -0.39 -37.15
C VAL A 335 14.09 -1.89 -37.37
N ASP A 336 14.40 -2.31 -38.60
CA ASP A 336 14.56 -3.74 -38.93
C ASP A 336 15.69 -4.40 -38.11
N GLU A 337 16.77 -3.66 -37.83
CA GLU A 337 17.88 -4.12 -36.99
C GLU A 337 17.45 -4.43 -35.55
N CYS A 338 16.36 -3.84 -35.04
CA CYS A 338 15.84 -4.16 -33.71
C CYS A 338 15.28 -5.58 -33.64
N ARG A 339 14.93 -6.21 -34.76
CA ARG A 339 14.30 -7.55 -34.81
C ARG A 339 15.29 -8.68 -35.09
N GLU A 340 16.58 -8.36 -35.20
CA GLU A 340 17.62 -9.28 -35.60
C GLU A 340 18.69 -9.44 -34.50
N GLY A 341 19.06 -10.69 -34.19
CA GLY A 341 20.17 -10.98 -33.29
C GLY A 341 19.87 -10.74 -31.81
N GLU A 342 20.92 -10.56 -31.03
CA GLU A 342 20.86 -10.19 -29.60
C GLU A 342 21.23 -8.72 -29.48
N ILE A 343 20.46 -7.97 -28.70
CA ILE A 343 20.72 -6.54 -28.49
C ILE A 343 21.69 -6.40 -27.32
N PRO A 344 22.91 -5.87 -27.54
CA PRO A 344 23.87 -5.71 -26.47
C PRO A 344 23.39 -4.66 -25.46
N PHE A 345 23.83 -4.81 -24.21
CA PHE A 345 23.66 -3.79 -23.18
C PHE A 345 24.74 -2.72 -23.38
N LEU A 346 24.34 -1.59 -23.97
CA LEU A 346 25.25 -0.53 -24.40
C LEU A 346 25.28 0.60 -23.38
N GLN A 347 26.42 1.28 -23.26
CA GLN A 347 26.51 2.55 -22.55
C GLN A 347 25.67 3.62 -23.27
N HIS A 348 24.85 4.32 -22.50
CA HIS A 348 24.13 5.53 -22.85
C HIS A 348 24.49 6.65 -21.86
N GLY A 349 24.04 7.88 -22.12
CA GLY A 349 24.37 9.02 -21.28
C GLY A 349 25.86 9.44 -21.31
N PRO A 350 26.29 10.31 -20.38
CA PRO A 350 27.68 10.76 -20.26
C PRO A 350 28.66 9.61 -19.93
N ASP A 351 29.88 9.64 -20.48
CA ASP A 351 30.92 8.61 -20.27
C ASP A 351 31.31 8.40 -18.77
N ASP A 352 30.96 9.34 -17.89
CA ASP A 352 31.25 9.32 -16.45
C ASP A 352 30.09 8.84 -15.58
N VAL A 353 28.94 8.51 -16.17
CA VAL A 353 27.76 7.97 -15.50
C VAL A 353 27.56 6.52 -15.94
N ASP A 354 27.30 5.59 -15.02
CA ASP A 354 27.03 4.18 -15.39
C ASP A 354 25.56 4.02 -15.80
N HIS A 355 25.25 4.42 -17.03
CA HIS A 355 23.93 4.31 -17.64
C HIS A 355 23.99 3.37 -18.84
N ARG A 356 23.22 2.29 -18.79
CA ARG A 356 23.24 1.23 -19.79
C ARG A 356 21.83 0.86 -20.24
N ALA A 357 21.67 0.59 -21.53
CA ALA A 357 20.39 0.17 -22.10
C ALA A 357 20.55 -0.86 -23.24
N LYS A 358 19.59 -1.79 -23.35
CA LYS A 358 19.45 -2.74 -24.46
C LYS A 358 18.76 -2.07 -25.66
N CYS A 359 19.31 -0.94 -26.09
CA CYS A 359 18.81 -0.17 -27.23
C CYS A 359 19.96 0.15 -28.19
N ILE A 360 19.76 -0.12 -29.48
CA ILE A 360 20.73 0.24 -30.53
C ILE A 360 20.68 1.73 -30.91
N MET A 361 19.62 2.43 -30.53
CA MET A 361 19.44 3.87 -30.76
C MET A 361 20.02 4.64 -29.58
N GLN A 362 20.86 5.63 -29.86
CA GLN A 362 21.46 6.51 -28.84
C GLN A 362 20.52 7.66 -28.44
N GLU A 363 19.68 8.09 -29.39
CA GLU A 363 18.66 9.11 -29.19
C GLU A 363 17.48 8.75 -30.09
N PHE A 364 16.26 9.09 -29.66
CA PHE A 364 15.05 8.98 -30.48
C PHE A 364 14.23 10.27 -30.37
N ASP A 365 13.44 10.56 -31.41
CA ASP A 365 12.60 11.75 -31.45
C ASP A 365 11.36 11.54 -30.58
N GLU A 366 11.41 12.04 -29.36
CA GLU A 366 10.35 11.98 -28.34
C GLU A 366 9.01 12.52 -28.86
N SER A 367 9.03 13.52 -29.76
CA SER A 367 7.82 14.12 -30.33
C SER A 367 6.99 13.15 -31.18
N VAL A 368 7.54 11.97 -31.51
CA VAL A 368 6.82 10.90 -32.22
C VAL A 368 5.86 10.17 -31.27
N TYR A 369 6.19 10.06 -29.98
CA TYR A 369 5.36 9.36 -29.01
C TYR A 369 4.19 10.25 -28.58
N GLY A 370 3.00 9.66 -28.44
CA GLY A 370 1.78 10.43 -28.11
C GLY A 370 1.29 11.39 -29.21
N SER A 371 1.93 11.42 -30.40
CA SER A 371 1.56 12.29 -31.53
C SER A 371 0.28 11.86 -32.29
N GLY A 372 -0.41 10.82 -31.84
CA GLY A 372 -1.75 10.49 -32.30
C GLY A 372 -2.72 11.63 -32.01
N ASP A 373 -3.89 11.64 -32.65
CA ASP A 373 -4.98 12.61 -32.41
C ASP A 373 -5.48 12.49 -30.95
N ALA A 374 -4.68 12.91 -29.97
CA ALA A 374 -5.10 13.17 -28.62
C ALA A 374 -5.92 14.45 -28.69
N LEU A 375 -7.22 14.28 -28.92
CA LEU A 375 -8.18 15.26 -28.47
C LEU A 375 -7.96 15.30 -26.95
N GLY A 376 -7.41 16.42 -26.45
CA GLY A 376 -7.32 16.66 -25.01
C GLY A 376 -8.71 16.55 -24.37
N LYS A 377 -8.76 16.39 -23.05
CA LYS A 377 -10.02 16.33 -22.28
C LYS A 377 -11.00 17.37 -22.83
N GLU A 378 -12.06 16.94 -23.51
CA GLU A 378 -13.10 17.88 -23.92
C GLU A 378 -13.78 18.30 -22.61
N ASP A 379 -13.83 19.61 -22.32
CA ASP A 379 -14.59 20.12 -21.18
C ASP A 379 -16.04 19.63 -21.30
N HIS A 380 -16.39 18.59 -20.54
CA HIS A 380 -17.75 18.10 -20.47
C HIS A 380 -18.59 19.08 -19.65
N GLU A 381 -19.77 19.43 -20.18
CA GLU A 381 -20.66 20.40 -19.55
C GLU A 381 -21.33 19.72 -18.34
N ILE A 382 -20.88 20.06 -17.13
CA ILE A 382 -21.48 19.56 -15.89
C ILE A 382 -22.92 20.09 -15.78
N GLY A 383 -23.87 19.15 -15.68
CA GLY A 383 -25.30 19.39 -15.71
C GLY A 383 -25.93 19.66 -14.34
N ASP A 384 -27.20 19.28 -14.22
CA ASP A 384 -27.97 19.42 -12.98
C ASP A 384 -27.54 18.35 -11.94
N GLU A 385 -27.93 18.54 -10.66
CA GLU A 385 -27.70 17.55 -9.59
C GLU A 385 -28.37 16.21 -9.95
N LEU A 386 -27.57 15.17 -10.16
CA LEU A 386 -28.04 13.82 -10.51
C LEU A 386 -28.29 12.98 -9.26
N LEU A 387 -27.38 13.06 -8.29
CA LEU A 387 -27.38 12.26 -7.07
C LEU A 387 -27.05 13.11 -5.84
N ARG A 388 -27.77 12.87 -4.75
CA ARG A 388 -27.54 13.52 -3.46
C ARG A 388 -27.68 12.54 -2.31
N ALA A 389 -26.65 12.44 -1.48
CA ALA A 389 -26.68 11.77 -0.19
C ALA A 389 -26.82 12.84 0.92
N GLU A 390 -27.77 12.65 1.83
CA GLU A 390 -27.99 13.57 2.95
C GLU A 390 -27.94 12.84 4.29
N GLY A 391 -27.00 13.25 5.14
CA GLY A 391 -26.76 12.68 6.46
C GLY A 391 -26.67 11.15 6.43
N LEU A 392 -26.06 10.59 5.39
CA LEU A 392 -26.05 9.15 5.14
C LEU A 392 -25.27 8.43 6.25
N LYS A 393 -25.88 7.40 6.85
CA LYS A 393 -25.26 6.59 7.89
C LYS A 393 -25.35 5.11 7.58
N LYS A 394 -24.26 4.39 7.80
CA LYS A 394 -24.20 2.93 7.77
C LYS A 394 -23.39 2.44 8.96
N HIS A 395 -24.08 1.86 9.93
CA HIS A 395 -23.48 1.27 11.11
C HIS A 395 -23.68 -0.26 11.08
N PHE A 396 -22.61 -1.01 11.30
CA PHE A 396 -22.65 -2.48 11.37
C PHE A 396 -22.69 -2.92 12.83
N SER A 397 -23.72 -3.68 13.22
CA SER A 397 -23.81 -4.27 14.54
C SER A 397 -23.03 -5.59 14.59
N ARG A 398 -22.21 -5.78 15.63
CA ARG A 398 -21.43 -7.01 15.85
C ARG A 398 -22.24 -8.15 16.49
N ALA A 399 -23.57 -8.02 16.53
CA ALA A 399 -24.44 -8.94 17.24
C ALA A 399 -24.73 -10.19 16.39
N ASP A 400 -23.88 -11.22 16.54
CA ASP A 400 -24.16 -12.57 16.05
C ASP A 400 -25.22 -13.26 16.93
N GLY A 401 -26.47 -12.77 16.90
CA GLY A 401 -27.65 -13.55 17.24
C GLY A 401 -28.70 -12.92 18.15
N LEU A 402 -29.92 -13.48 18.03
CA LEU A 402 -31.15 -13.14 18.78
C LEU A 402 -31.04 -13.23 20.32
N LEU A 403 -29.94 -13.76 20.85
CA LEU A 403 -29.71 -13.92 22.30
C LEU A 403 -29.09 -12.66 22.94
N ASP A 404 -28.22 -11.93 22.23
CA ASP A 404 -27.57 -10.72 22.75
C ASP A 404 -28.53 -9.53 22.80
N GLU A 405 -29.44 -9.43 21.83
CA GLU A 405 -30.54 -8.44 21.81
C GLU A 405 -31.49 -8.61 23.01
N TRP A 406 -31.64 -9.84 23.52
CA TRP A 406 -32.44 -10.12 24.72
C TRP A 406 -31.71 -9.80 26.03
N LEU A 407 -30.37 -9.75 26.01
CA LEU A 407 -29.53 -9.52 27.19
C LEU A 407 -29.13 -8.04 27.39
N GLY A 408 -29.47 -7.15 26.46
CA GLY A 408 -29.12 -5.73 26.55
C GLY A 408 -27.61 -5.49 26.53
N LEU A 409 -26.86 -6.40 25.92
CA LEU A 409 -25.46 -6.15 25.58
C LEU A 409 -25.50 -5.30 24.31
N ASP A 410 -25.39 -3.99 24.47
CA ASP A 410 -25.18 -3.06 23.36
C ASP A 410 -23.84 -3.45 22.69
N GLY A 411 -23.90 -4.36 21.73
CA GLY A 411 -22.76 -4.78 20.94
C GLY A 411 -22.24 -3.55 20.21
N ALA A 412 -20.99 -3.19 20.46
CA ALA A 412 -20.38 -1.99 19.91
C ALA A 412 -20.54 -1.97 18.37
N SER A 413 -21.17 -0.92 17.84
CA SER A 413 -21.47 -0.81 16.41
C SER A 413 -20.32 -0.12 15.69
N VAL A 414 -19.84 -0.72 14.59
CA VAL A 414 -18.83 -0.10 13.71
C VAL A 414 -19.54 0.98 12.90
N LYS A 415 -19.14 2.25 13.08
CA LYS A 415 -19.69 3.38 12.33
C LYS A 415 -18.89 3.61 11.04
N ALA A 416 -19.20 2.84 10.00
CA ALA A 416 -18.46 2.93 8.74
C ALA A 416 -18.78 4.20 7.93
N VAL A 417 -20.02 4.70 8.03
CA VAL A 417 -20.48 5.97 7.46
C VAL A 417 -21.32 6.65 8.54
N ASP A 418 -21.01 7.89 8.93
CA ASP A 418 -21.63 8.55 10.10
C ASP A 418 -22.20 9.96 9.87
N GLY A 419 -22.73 10.22 8.67
CA GLY A 419 -23.37 11.49 8.35
C GLY A 419 -22.78 12.12 7.10
N VAL A 420 -22.57 11.31 6.07
CA VAL A 420 -22.02 11.78 4.80
C VAL A 420 -23.07 12.60 4.05
N ASP A 421 -22.71 13.84 3.76
CA ASP A 421 -23.41 14.73 2.83
C ASP A 421 -22.59 14.84 1.55
N LEU A 422 -23.19 14.48 0.41
CA LEU A 422 -22.51 14.40 -0.89
C LEU A 422 -23.50 14.78 -2.01
N SER A 423 -23.01 15.46 -3.05
CA SER A 423 -23.77 15.73 -4.28
C SER A 423 -22.90 15.45 -5.49
N VAL A 424 -23.49 14.79 -6.49
CA VAL A 424 -22.87 14.48 -7.78
C VAL A 424 -23.75 15.04 -8.89
N TYR A 425 -23.15 15.72 -9.85
CA TYR A 425 -23.83 16.39 -10.96
C TYR A 425 -23.73 15.55 -12.24
N GLU A 426 -24.68 15.70 -13.15
CA GLU A 426 -24.69 14.97 -14.42
C GLU A 426 -23.41 15.26 -15.23
N GLY A 427 -22.74 14.21 -15.68
CA GLY A 427 -21.48 14.29 -16.43
C GLY A 427 -20.25 14.59 -15.57
N GLU A 428 -20.39 14.73 -14.25
CA GLU A 428 -19.26 14.96 -13.32
C GLU A 428 -18.57 13.65 -12.94
N THR A 429 -17.25 13.70 -12.78
CA THR A 429 -16.47 12.71 -12.02
C THR A 429 -16.15 13.27 -10.63
N LEU A 430 -16.89 12.83 -9.61
CA LEU A 430 -16.60 13.15 -8.22
C LEU A 430 -15.66 12.11 -7.61
N GLY A 431 -14.46 12.54 -7.23
CA GLY A 431 -13.49 11.73 -6.48
C GLY A 431 -13.88 11.58 -5.01
N LEU A 432 -13.81 10.37 -4.47
CA LEU A 432 -13.93 10.09 -3.03
C LEU A 432 -12.63 9.46 -2.53
N VAL A 433 -11.87 10.21 -1.73
CA VAL A 433 -10.53 9.85 -1.28
C VAL A 433 -10.42 9.79 0.24
N GLY A 434 -9.41 9.09 0.74
CA GLY A 434 -9.15 8.94 2.16
C GLY A 434 -8.36 7.67 2.48
N GLU A 435 -7.93 7.53 3.72
CA GLU A 435 -7.16 6.39 4.23
C GLU A 435 -7.95 5.08 4.07
N SER A 436 -7.23 3.95 4.09
CA SER A 436 -7.87 2.65 3.99
C SER A 436 -8.80 2.41 5.18
N GLY A 437 -9.98 1.85 4.93
CA GLY A 437 -10.99 1.60 5.97
C GLY A 437 -11.76 2.83 6.48
N CYS A 438 -11.59 4.02 5.88
CA CYS A 438 -12.34 5.22 6.29
C CYS A 438 -13.84 5.19 5.92
N GLY A 439 -14.27 4.26 5.06
CA GLY A 439 -15.69 4.04 4.70
C GLY A 439 -16.05 4.25 3.23
N LYS A 440 -15.09 4.54 2.33
CA LYS A 440 -15.35 4.89 0.91
C LYS A 440 -16.21 3.88 0.16
N SER A 441 -15.78 2.62 0.10
CA SER A 441 -16.53 1.53 -0.57
C SER A 441 -17.90 1.31 0.09
N THR A 442 -17.98 1.40 1.43
CA THR A 442 -19.26 1.33 2.14
C THR A 442 -20.20 2.47 1.77
N THR A 443 -19.68 3.69 1.58
CA THR A 443 -20.46 4.83 1.08
C THR A 443 -21.01 4.54 -0.31
N GLY A 444 -20.16 4.09 -1.25
CA GLY A 444 -20.59 3.71 -2.60
C GLY A 444 -21.65 2.61 -2.62
N GLU A 445 -21.43 1.52 -1.89
CA GLU A 445 -22.39 0.42 -1.76
C GLU A 445 -23.71 0.83 -1.11
N THR A 446 -23.67 1.76 -0.15
CA THR A 446 -24.87 2.28 0.52
C THR A 446 -25.65 3.23 -0.40
N ILE A 447 -24.95 4.06 -1.19
CA ILE A 447 -25.56 4.91 -2.23
C ILE A 447 -26.31 4.06 -3.26
N LEU A 448 -25.72 2.95 -3.70
CA LEU A 448 -26.32 2.02 -4.66
C LEU A 448 -27.35 1.04 -4.06
N GLN A 449 -27.58 1.10 -2.74
CA GLN A 449 -28.40 0.13 -2.01
C GLN A 449 -28.02 -1.33 -2.22
N LEU A 450 -26.72 -1.57 -2.31
CA LEU A 450 -26.15 -2.90 -2.07
C LEU A 450 -26.09 -3.16 -0.55
N LEU A 451 -25.95 -2.10 0.23
CA LEU A 451 -26.11 -2.08 1.69
C LEU A 451 -27.25 -1.13 2.10
N ASP A 452 -28.10 -1.59 3.01
CA ASP A 452 -29.18 -0.75 3.54
C ASP A 452 -28.61 0.35 4.45
N ALA A 453 -28.99 1.61 4.22
CA ALA A 453 -28.65 2.72 5.10
C ALA A 453 -29.26 2.53 6.50
N THR A 454 -28.49 2.81 7.54
CA THR A 454 -28.97 2.85 8.93
C THR A 454 -29.80 4.11 9.18
N ALA A 455 -29.39 5.24 8.59
CA ALA A 455 -30.11 6.51 8.61
C ALA A 455 -29.67 7.39 7.43
N GLY A 456 -30.34 8.52 7.24
CA GLY A 456 -30.13 9.41 6.09
C GLY A 456 -30.95 8.98 4.88
N ARG A 457 -30.73 9.66 3.75
CA ARG A 457 -31.40 9.36 2.49
C ARG A 457 -30.47 9.53 1.29
N VAL A 458 -30.81 8.86 0.20
CA VAL A 458 -30.12 8.96 -1.09
C VAL A 458 -31.18 9.31 -2.13
N VAL A 459 -31.03 10.46 -2.76
CA VAL A 459 -31.93 10.98 -3.79
C VAL A 459 -31.23 10.86 -5.13
N PHE A 460 -31.85 10.17 -6.09
CA PHE A 460 -31.34 10.01 -7.46
C PHE A 460 -32.41 10.46 -8.46
N GLN A 461 -32.08 11.40 -9.34
CA GLN A 461 -33.02 12.02 -10.29
C GLN A 461 -34.31 12.54 -9.60
N GLY A 462 -34.18 13.06 -8.39
CA GLY A 462 -35.28 13.57 -7.57
C GLY A 462 -36.12 12.51 -6.84
N GLU A 463 -35.79 11.23 -6.95
CA GLU A 463 -36.47 10.12 -6.28
C GLU A 463 -35.63 9.58 -5.10
N ASP A 464 -36.26 9.36 -3.94
CA ASP A 464 -35.58 8.82 -2.77
C ASP A 464 -35.43 7.30 -2.88
N LEU A 465 -34.20 6.85 -3.17
CA LEU A 465 -33.89 5.43 -3.29
C LEU A 465 -34.18 4.70 -1.97
N THR A 466 -33.93 5.31 -0.81
CA THR A 466 -33.97 4.62 0.51
C THR A 466 -35.36 4.13 0.93
N GLN A 467 -36.38 4.54 0.18
CA GLN A 467 -37.77 4.12 0.37
C GLN A 467 -38.23 3.07 -0.65
N MET A 468 -37.38 2.73 -1.63
CA MET A 468 -37.70 1.78 -2.70
C MET A 468 -37.40 0.35 -2.29
N GLU A 469 -38.25 -0.58 -2.69
CA GLU A 469 -38.05 -2.02 -2.44
C GLU A 469 -38.43 -2.86 -3.67
N GLY A 470 -37.83 -4.04 -3.77
CA GLY A 470 -38.25 -5.08 -4.72
C GLY A 470 -38.08 -4.68 -6.19
N SER A 471 -39.20 -4.59 -6.93
CA SER A 471 -39.17 -4.34 -8.38
C SER A 471 -38.80 -2.91 -8.76
N GLU A 472 -39.18 -1.93 -7.94
CA GLU A 472 -38.89 -0.51 -8.18
C GLU A 472 -37.38 -0.26 -8.10
N LEU A 473 -36.75 -0.74 -7.03
CA LEU A 473 -35.29 -0.68 -6.88
C LEU A 473 -34.57 -1.47 -8.00
N ARG A 474 -35.12 -2.61 -8.43
CA ARG A 474 -34.53 -3.39 -9.53
C ARG A 474 -34.60 -2.66 -10.88
N GLU A 475 -35.58 -1.81 -11.09
CA GLU A 475 -35.67 -0.96 -12.30
C GLU A 475 -34.60 0.12 -12.25
N LYS A 476 -34.51 0.87 -11.14
CA LYS A 476 -33.50 1.92 -10.94
C LYS A 476 -32.06 1.42 -10.92
N ARG A 477 -31.82 0.17 -10.52
CA ARG A 477 -30.50 -0.48 -10.64
C ARG A 477 -30.01 -0.62 -12.09
N ARG A 478 -30.82 -0.37 -13.12
CA ARG A 478 -30.31 -0.26 -14.49
C ARG A 478 -29.48 1.02 -14.67
N ASP A 479 -29.96 2.10 -14.07
CA ASP A 479 -29.39 3.45 -14.18
C ASP A 479 -28.19 3.63 -13.24
N LEU A 480 -28.04 2.72 -12.25
CA LEU A 480 -27.04 2.74 -11.18
C LEU A 480 -26.18 1.47 -11.22
N GLN A 481 -24.90 1.61 -11.56
CA GLN A 481 -23.98 0.46 -11.69
C GLN A 481 -22.70 0.64 -10.88
N MET A 482 -21.95 -0.45 -10.72
CA MET A 482 -20.68 -0.47 -9.97
C MET A 482 -19.59 -1.21 -10.72
N ILE A 483 -18.40 -0.62 -10.73
CA ILE A 483 -17.13 -1.28 -11.04
C ILE A 483 -16.48 -1.59 -9.69
N PHE A 484 -16.18 -2.86 -9.42
CA PHE A 484 -15.66 -3.32 -8.14
C PHE A 484 -14.12 -3.32 -8.13
N GLN A 485 -13.55 -3.13 -6.94
CA GLN A 485 -12.10 -3.04 -6.66
C GLN A 485 -11.29 -4.23 -7.19
N ASP A 486 -11.77 -5.47 -7.01
CA ASP A 486 -11.06 -6.65 -7.53
C ASP A 486 -11.87 -7.34 -8.65
N PRO A 487 -11.37 -7.31 -9.90
CA PRO A 487 -11.97 -8.03 -11.01
C PRO A 487 -12.07 -9.53 -10.77
N MET A 488 -11.11 -10.15 -10.08
CA MET A 488 -11.08 -11.61 -9.94
C MET A 488 -12.16 -12.09 -8.97
N SER A 489 -12.33 -11.43 -7.82
CA SER A 489 -13.41 -11.77 -6.89
C SER A 489 -14.80 -11.38 -7.42
N SER A 490 -14.90 -10.35 -8.27
CA SER A 490 -16.19 -9.90 -8.82
C SER A 490 -16.66 -10.64 -10.09
N LEU A 491 -15.80 -11.41 -10.76
CA LEU A 491 -16.14 -12.19 -11.97
C LEU A 491 -16.30 -13.69 -11.63
N ASP A 492 -17.41 -14.35 -12.02
CA ASP A 492 -17.57 -15.80 -11.80
C ASP A 492 -16.54 -16.57 -12.66
N PRO A 493 -15.57 -17.29 -12.06
CA PRO A 493 -14.50 -17.96 -12.80
C PRO A 493 -14.99 -19.10 -13.69
N ARG A 494 -16.25 -19.54 -13.54
CA ARG A 494 -16.87 -20.61 -14.33
C ARG A 494 -17.66 -20.08 -15.53
N MET A 495 -17.80 -18.77 -15.65
CA MET A 495 -18.46 -18.12 -16.78
C MET A 495 -17.41 -17.60 -17.78
N THR A 496 -17.75 -17.69 -19.06
CA THR A 496 -16.96 -17.04 -20.11
C THR A 496 -17.15 -15.52 -20.08
N VAL A 497 -16.17 -14.78 -20.59
CA VAL A 497 -16.22 -13.30 -20.68
C VAL A 497 -17.54 -12.81 -21.28
N GLY A 498 -17.97 -13.37 -22.41
CA GLY A 498 -19.22 -12.98 -23.05
C GLY A 498 -20.46 -13.35 -22.24
N GLN A 499 -20.41 -14.38 -21.39
CA GLN A 499 -21.51 -14.72 -20.49
C GLN A 499 -21.64 -13.72 -19.34
N ILE A 500 -20.51 -13.22 -18.84
CA ILE A 500 -20.42 -12.25 -17.75
C ILE A 500 -20.96 -10.89 -18.23
N ILE A 501 -20.49 -10.39 -19.37
CA ILE A 501 -21.00 -9.13 -19.95
C ILE A 501 -22.49 -9.25 -20.28
N ALA A 502 -22.96 -10.43 -20.72
CA ALA A 502 -24.38 -10.65 -21.02
C ALA A 502 -25.27 -10.86 -19.78
N GLU A 503 -24.72 -10.93 -18.57
CA GLU A 503 -25.49 -11.25 -17.37
C GLU A 503 -26.46 -10.14 -16.95
N PRO A 504 -26.05 -8.86 -16.86
CA PRO A 504 -26.97 -7.76 -16.56
C PRO A 504 -28.13 -7.68 -17.57
N LEU A 505 -27.83 -7.85 -18.86
CA LEU A 505 -28.83 -7.92 -19.93
C LEU A 505 -29.87 -9.03 -19.71
N LYS A 506 -29.47 -10.17 -19.13
CA LYS A 506 -30.40 -11.27 -18.78
C LYS A 506 -31.22 -10.92 -17.55
N ILE A 507 -30.60 -10.37 -16.52
CA ILE A 507 -31.25 -10.01 -15.26
C ILE A 507 -32.33 -8.94 -15.51
N HIS A 508 -32.07 -7.98 -16.39
CA HIS A 508 -33.01 -6.91 -16.70
C HIS A 508 -33.89 -7.19 -17.92
N ASP A 509 -33.89 -8.41 -18.45
CA ASP A 509 -34.68 -8.83 -19.62
C ASP A 509 -34.46 -7.99 -20.89
N LEU A 510 -33.29 -7.36 -21.02
CA LEU A 510 -32.90 -6.52 -22.15
C LEU A 510 -32.42 -7.36 -23.37
N PRO A 511 -32.54 -6.84 -24.61
CA PRO A 511 -33.31 -5.65 -24.97
C PRO A 511 -34.83 -5.89 -24.84
N GLU A 512 -35.57 -4.85 -24.44
CA GLU A 512 -37.03 -4.88 -24.29
C GLU A 512 -37.73 -4.98 -25.65
N ALA A 513 -37.15 -4.34 -26.67
CA ALA A 513 -37.67 -4.30 -28.03
C ALA A 513 -37.84 -5.71 -28.64
N GLU A 514 -38.88 -5.88 -29.47
CA GLU A 514 -39.03 -7.11 -30.25
C GLU A 514 -37.87 -7.25 -31.24
N PRO A 515 -37.34 -8.46 -31.44
CA PRO A 515 -36.27 -8.68 -32.41
C PRO A 515 -36.65 -8.24 -33.82
N PRO A 516 -35.71 -7.67 -34.59
CA PRO A 516 -35.86 -7.51 -36.03
C PRO A 516 -36.25 -8.85 -36.70
N GLU A 517 -37.02 -8.81 -37.79
CA GLU A 517 -37.44 -10.02 -38.51
C GLU A 517 -36.22 -10.90 -38.87
N GLY A 518 -36.16 -12.10 -38.28
CA GLY A 518 -35.09 -13.07 -38.51
C GLY A 518 -34.01 -13.13 -37.44
N GLN A 519 -34.04 -12.26 -36.43
CA GLN A 519 -33.11 -12.29 -35.29
C GLN A 519 -33.83 -12.77 -34.03
N ASN A 520 -33.12 -13.41 -33.10
CA ASN A 520 -33.65 -13.74 -31.77
C ASN A 520 -33.02 -12.85 -30.67
N ARG A 521 -33.63 -12.82 -29.48
CA ARG A 521 -33.13 -11.99 -28.36
C ARG A 521 -31.71 -12.38 -27.91
N ARG A 522 -31.31 -13.64 -28.10
CA ARG A 522 -29.95 -14.11 -27.77
C ARG A 522 -28.92 -13.53 -28.74
N GLU A 523 -29.26 -13.40 -30.02
CA GLU A 523 -28.40 -12.78 -31.03
C GLU A 523 -28.23 -11.28 -30.76
N GLN A 524 -29.30 -10.55 -30.42
CA GLN A 524 -29.16 -9.14 -30.03
C GLN A 524 -28.28 -8.95 -28.79
N ARG A 525 -28.43 -9.80 -27.77
CA ARG A 525 -27.53 -9.77 -26.60
C ARG A 525 -26.08 -10.02 -26.98
N ARG A 526 -25.84 -10.95 -27.92
CA ARG A 526 -24.48 -11.21 -28.41
C ARG A 526 -23.93 -10.00 -29.15
N ASP A 527 -24.73 -9.38 -30.01
CA ASP A 527 -24.30 -8.20 -30.77
C ASP A 527 -23.98 -7.03 -29.84
N ARG A 528 -24.79 -6.81 -28.78
CA ARG A 528 -24.49 -5.82 -27.72
C ARG A 528 -23.22 -6.17 -26.94
N VAL A 529 -23.01 -7.44 -26.60
CA VAL A 529 -21.74 -7.86 -25.95
C VAL A 529 -20.55 -7.57 -26.86
N GLU A 530 -20.65 -7.86 -28.16
CA GLU A 530 -19.57 -7.58 -29.10
C GLU A 530 -19.32 -6.07 -29.26
N GLU A 531 -20.37 -5.25 -29.22
CA GLU A 531 -20.28 -3.78 -29.18
C GLU A 531 -19.53 -3.30 -27.94
N LEU A 532 -19.97 -3.73 -26.75
CA LEU A 532 -19.33 -3.37 -25.47
C LEU A 532 -17.88 -3.83 -25.41
N MET A 533 -17.58 -5.04 -25.90
CA MET A 533 -16.21 -5.53 -26.00
C MET A 533 -15.34 -4.61 -26.85
N ARG A 534 -15.85 -4.12 -28.00
CA ARG A 534 -15.10 -3.18 -28.84
C ARG A 534 -14.92 -1.83 -28.14
N ALA A 535 -15.96 -1.31 -27.48
CA ALA A 535 -15.90 -0.04 -26.74
C ALA A 535 -14.81 -0.08 -25.66
N VAL A 536 -14.71 -1.19 -24.91
CA VAL A 536 -13.65 -1.34 -23.89
C VAL A 536 -12.31 -1.84 -24.45
N GLY A 537 -12.12 -1.88 -25.77
CA GLY A 537 -10.86 -2.31 -26.40
C GLY A 537 -10.54 -3.80 -26.32
N LEU A 538 -11.54 -4.67 -26.10
CA LEU A 538 -11.42 -6.12 -26.14
C LEU A 538 -11.75 -6.68 -27.53
N GLU A 539 -11.02 -7.70 -27.96
CA GLU A 539 -11.31 -8.37 -29.23
C GLU A 539 -12.57 -9.26 -29.11
N PRO A 540 -13.56 -9.16 -30.00
CA PRO A 540 -14.78 -9.98 -29.95
C PRO A 540 -14.54 -11.51 -29.93
N GLY A 541 -13.39 -11.96 -30.46
CA GLY A 541 -12.97 -13.37 -30.41
C GLY A 541 -12.69 -13.88 -28.98
N GLN A 542 -12.42 -12.98 -28.03
CA GLN A 542 -12.14 -13.31 -26.64
C GLN A 542 -13.39 -13.67 -25.83
N GLN A 543 -14.60 -13.50 -26.38
CA GLN A 543 -15.86 -13.75 -25.65
C GLN A 543 -16.00 -15.16 -25.07
N THR A 544 -15.28 -16.14 -25.62
CA THR A 544 -15.30 -17.54 -25.15
C THR A 544 -14.22 -17.87 -24.12
N ARG A 545 -13.31 -16.94 -23.82
CA ARG A 545 -12.27 -17.11 -22.80
C ARG A 545 -12.87 -17.04 -21.40
N TYR A 546 -12.16 -17.61 -20.44
CA TYR A 546 -12.46 -17.51 -19.01
C TYR A 546 -11.62 -16.40 -18.34
N PRO A 547 -12.04 -15.85 -17.18
CA PRO A 547 -11.31 -14.76 -16.49
C PRO A 547 -9.83 -15.05 -16.20
N HIS A 548 -9.49 -16.30 -15.88
CA HIS A 548 -8.11 -16.72 -15.61
C HIS A 548 -7.23 -16.80 -16.87
N GLU A 549 -7.82 -16.71 -18.07
CA GLU A 549 -7.12 -16.68 -19.35
C GLU A 549 -6.90 -15.25 -19.86
N MET A 550 -7.31 -14.24 -19.10
CA MET A 550 -7.21 -12.81 -19.42
C MET A 550 -6.11 -12.16 -18.57
N SER A 551 -5.52 -11.05 -19.05
CA SER A 551 -4.62 -10.22 -18.22
C SER A 551 -5.40 -9.43 -17.15
N GLY A 552 -4.69 -8.83 -16.17
CA GLY A 552 -5.31 -7.97 -15.15
C GLY A 552 -6.14 -6.83 -15.76
N GLY A 553 -5.53 -6.02 -16.63
CA GLY A 553 -6.24 -4.94 -17.34
C GLY A 553 -7.37 -5.43 -18.24
N GLN A 554 -7.24 -6.60 -18.87
CA GLN A 554 -8.34 -7.21 -19.63
C GLN A 554 -9.51 -7.61 -18.72
N ARG A 555 -9.25 -8.15 -17.53
CA ARG A 555 -10.30 -8.44 -16.55
C ARG A 555 -11.00 -7.17 -16.09
N GLN A 556 -10.25 -6.09 -15.87
CA GLN A 556 -10.84 -4.78 -15.54
C GLN A 556 -11.77 -4.28 -16.65
N ARG A 557 -11.34 -4.32 -17.90
CA ARG A 557 -12.17 -3.98 -19.08
C ARG A 557 -13.45 -4.83 -19.16
N VAL A 558 -13.39 -6.11 -18.80
CA VAL A 558 -14.60 -6.97 -18.70
C VAL A 558 -15.55 -6.48 -17.60
N GLY A 559 -15.02 -6.06 -16.44
CA GLY A 559 -15.79 -5.45 -15.36
C GLY A 559 -16.50 -4.16 -15.81
N ILE A 560 -15.78 -3.27 -16.51
CA ILE A 560 -16.32 -2.04 -17.09
C ILE A 560 -17.42 -2.35 -18.11
N ALA A 561 -17.16 -3.25 -19.07
CA ALA A 561 -18.14 -3.65 -20.08
C ALA A 561 -19.40 -4.27 -19.46
N ARG A 562 -19.26 -4.98 -18.33
CA ARG A 562 -20.40 -5.51 -17.57
C ARG A 562 -21.24 -4.38 -16.98
N ALA A 563 -20.63 -3.38 -16.37
CA ALA A 563 -21.35 -2.23 -15.81
C ALA A 563 -22.11 -1.46 -16.90
N LEU A 564 -21.49 -1.22 -18.06
CA LEU A 564 -22.10 -0.53 -19.19
C LEU A 564 -23.20 -1.32 -19.91
N ALA A 565 -23.38 -2.60 -19.59
CA ALA A 565 -24.26 -3.48 -20.35
C ALA A 565 -25.73 -3.06 -20.31
N VAL A 566 -26.13 -2.25 -19.33
CA VAL A 566 -27.50 -1.78 -19.12
C VAL A 566 -27.70 -0.29 -19.41
N ASP A 567 -26.73 0.38 -20.03
CA ASP A 567 -26.75 1.82 -20.34
C ASP A 567 -27.02 2.69 -19.08
N PRO A 568 -26.15 2.65 -18.05
CA PRO A 568 -26.36 3.38 -16.80
C PRO A 568 -26.12 4.88 -16.96
N ASP A 569 -26.75 5.69 -16.09
CA ASP A 569 -26.49 7.13 -15.98
C ASP A 569 -25.39 7.42 -14.94
N PHE A 570 -25.27 6.57 -13.90
CA PHE A 570 -24.33 6.75 -12.79
C PHE A 570 -23.59 5.45 -12.46
N ILE A 571 -22.26 5.56 -12.32
CA ILE A 571 -21.38 4.45 -11.98
C ILE A 571 -20.56 4.80 -10.74
N VAL A 572 -20.59 3.93 -9.73
CA VAL A 572 -19.56 3.93 -8.68
C VAL A 572 -18.37 3.12 -9.17
N ALA A 573 -17.23 3.78 -9.35
CA ALA A 573 -15.99 3.12 -9.71
C ALA A 573 -15.14 2.96 -8.45
N ASP A 574 -15.19 1.77 -7.85
CA ASP A 574 -14.47 1.47 -6.61
C ASP A 574 -13.07 0.96 -6.92
N GLU A 575 -12.07 1.82 -6.76
CA GLU A 575 -10.65 1.58 -7.07
C GLU A 575 -10.42 0.88 -8.42
N PRO A 576 -10.91 1.43 -9.54
CA PRO A 576 -10.94 0.74 -10.83
C PRO A 576 -9.56 0.51 -11.46
N VAL A 577 -8.50 1.06 -10.86
CA VAL A 577 -7.13 0.95 -11.36
C VAL A 577 -6.15 0.38 -10.33
N SER A 578 -6.61 0.01 -9.14
CA SER A 578 -5.71 -0.51 -8.11
C SER A 578 -5.07 -1.84 -8.53
N ALA A 579 -3.82 -2.05 -8.09
CA ALA A 579 -3.02 -3.24 -8.40
C ALA A 579 -2.76 -3.48 -9.92
N LEU A 580 -2.85 -2.44 -10.75
CA LEU A 580 -2.43 -2.44 -12.15
C LEU A 580 -1.09 -1.71 -12.30
N ASP A 581 -0.27 -2.10 -13.27
CA ASP A 581 0.92 -1.33 -13.61
C ASP A 581 0.56 0.03 -14.24
N VAL A 582 1.47 1.01 -14.13
CA VAL A 582 1.26 2.41 -14.53
C VAL A 582 0.74 2.55 -15.97
N SER A 583 1.27 1.75 -16.90
CA SER A 583 0.81 1.78 -18.30
C SER A 583 -0.63 1.28 -18.44
N VAL A 584 -0.97 0.15 -17.81
CA VAL A 584 -2.34 -0.37 -17.85
C VAL A 584 -3.31 0.57 -17.13
N GLN A 585 -2.92 1.15 -16.01
CA GLN A 585 -3.67 2.19 -15.29
C GLN A 585 -4.00 3.36 -16.21
N ALA A 586 -3.01 3.93 -16.90
CA ALA A 586 -3.23 4.99 -17.88
C ALA A 586 -4.23 4.61 -18.99
N GLN A 587 -4.17 3.37 -19.49
CA GLN A 587 -5.15 2.89 -20.48
C GLN A 587 -6.58 2.81 -19.92
N ILE A 588 -6.74 2.44 -18.66
CA ILE A 588 -8.06 2.34 -18.03
C ILE A 588 -8.62 3.73 -17.72
N LEU A 589 -7.79 4.68 -17.29
CA LEU A 589 -8.22 6.07 -17.06
C LEU A 589 -8.69 6.72 -18.36
N ASN A 590 -7.88 6.67 -19.41
CA ASN A 590 -8.28 7.16 -20.75
C ASN A 590 -9.57 6.47 -21.25
N LEU A 591 -9.73 5.17 -20.98
CA LEU A 591 -10.95 4.45 -21.34
C LEU A 591 -12.17 4.99 -20.57
N LEU A 592 -12.05 5.27 -19.27
CA LEU A 592 -13.16 5.81 -18.49
C LEU A 592 -13.56 7.21 -18.97
N GLU A 593 -12.59 8.05 -19.32
CA GLU A 593 -12.84 9.37 -19.94
C GLU A 593 -13.55 9.23 -21.29
N ASP A 594 -13.03 8.38 -22.19
CA ASP A 594 -13.65 8.13 -23.49
C ASP A 594 -15.10 7.63 -23.35
N LEU A 595 -15.36 6.79 -22.34
CA LEU A 595 -16.71 6.30 -22.04
C LEU A 595 -17.61 7.38 -21.43
N GLN A 596 -17.05 8.27 -20.61
CA GLN A 596 -17.77 9.44 -20.09
C GLN A 596 -18.29 10.29 -21.24
N ASP A 597 -17.43 10.61 -22.19
CA ASP A 597 -17.74 11.45 -23.34
C ASP A 597 -18.68 10.75 -24.33
N GLU A 598 -18.48 9.46 -24.60
CA GLU A 598 -19.30 8.70 -25.55
C GLU A 598 -20.72 8.42 -25.03
N PHE A 599 -20.85 8.09 -23.74
CA PHE A 599 -22.11 7.63 -23.14
C PHE A 599 -22.77 8.65 -22.20
N GLY A 600 -22.13 9.79 -21.91
CA GLY A 600 -22.64 10.80 -20.97
C GLY A 600 -22.67 10.30 -19.53
N LEU A 601 -21.67 9.53 -19.11
CA LEU A 601 -21.65 8.86 -17.81
C LEU A 601 -21.32 9.84 -16.69
N THR A 602 -21.86 9.57 -15.51
CA THR A 602 -21.49 10.26 -14.26
C THR A 602 -20.77 9.28 -13.33
N TYR A 603 -19.67 9.69 -12.73
CA TYR A 603 -18.84 8.83 -11.89
C TYR A 603 -18.77 9.30 -10.44
N LEU A 604 -18.93 8.36 -9.51
CA LEU A 604 -18.32 8.45 -8.18
C LEU A 604 -17.05 7.60 -8.20
N PHE A 605 -15.90 8.25 -8.28
CA PHE A 605 -14.60 7.61 -8.43
C PHE A 605 -13.93 7.47 -7.07
N ILE A 606 -13.86 6.25 -6.55
CA ILE A 606 -13.20 5.96 -5.27
C ILE A 606 -11.76 5.53 -5.57
N ALA A 607 -10.79 6.20 -4.96
CA ALA A 607 -9.39 5.83 -5.07
C ALA A 607 -8.61 6.18 -3.80
N HIS A 608 -7.46 5.54 -3.63
CA HIS A 608 -6.48 5.90 -2.61
C HIS A 608 -5.28 6.66 -3.20
N ASP A 609 -5.04 6.54 -4.51
CA ASP A 609 -4.02 7.29 -5.23
C ASP A 609 -4.57 8.66 -5.67
N LEU A 610 -4.03 9.72 -5.08
CA LEU A 610 -4.42 11.10 -5.37
C LEU A 610 -3.90 11.60 -6.72
N SER A 611 -2.81 11.06 -7.26
CA SER A 611 -2.30 11.39 -8.60
C SER A 611 -3.28 10.94 -9.68
N VAL A 612 -3.92 9.78 -9.49
CA VAL A 612 -5.03 9.33 -10.35
C VAL A 612 -6.23 10.25 -10.25
N VAL A 613 -6.64 10.57 -9.02
CA VAL A 613 -7.83 11.38 -8.77
C VAL A 613 -7.66 12.77 -9.36
N ARG A 614 -6.46 13.36 -9.26
CA ARG A 614 -6.12 14.63 -9.87
C ARG A 614 -6.35 14.67 -11.38
N HIS A 615 -6.06 13.56 -12.05
CA HIS A 615 -6.16 13.48 -13.50
C HIS A 615 -7.62 13.37 -13.98
N ILE A 616 -8.39 12.47 -13.35
CA ILE A 616 -9.74 12.12 -13.85
C ILE A 616 -10.87 12.94 -13.22
N CYS A 617 -10.74 13.37 -11.96
CA CYS A 617 -11.87 13.95 -11.22
C CYS A 617 -11.99 15.48 -11.42
N ASP A 618 -13.23 15.97 -11.48
CA ASP A 618 -13.54 17.41 -11.52
C ASP A 618 -13.54 18.02 -10.12
N ARG A 619 -14.06 17.25 -9.17
CA ARG A 619 -14.18 17.59 -7.76
C ARG A 619 -13.75 16.41 -6.90
N ILE A 620 -13.31 16.72 -5.69
CA ILE A 620 -12.82 15.73 -4.73
C ILE A 620 -13.50 15.95 -3.39
N ALA A 621 -14.02 14.87 -2.80
CA ALA A 621 -14.49 14.78 -1.43
C ALA A 621 -13.51 13.91 -0.63
N VAL A 622 -12.93 14.47 0.43
CA VAL A 622 -11.99 13.81 1.33
C VAL A 622 -12.74 13.25 2.52
N MET A 623 -12.59 11.95 2.77
CA MET A 623 -13.30 11.20 3.80
C MET A 623 -12.36 10.72 4.90
N TYR A 624 -12.73 10.97 6.16
CA TYR A 624 -12.01 10.48 7.34
C TYR A 624 -13.00 9.92 8.38
N LEU A 625 -12.79 8.68 8.84
CA LEU A 625 -13.61 7.98 9.84
C LEU A 625 -15.13 8.16 9.65
N GLY A 626 -15.65 7.81 8.47
CA GLY A 626 -17.08 7.83 8.21
C GLY A 626 -17.67 9.19 7.84
N GLU A 627 -16.87 10.26 7.78
CA GLU A 627 -17.33 11.63 7.52
C GLU A 627 -16.56 12.29 6.36
N ILE A 628 -17.23 13.17 5.62
CA ILE A 628 -16.56 14.04 4.64
C ILE A 628 -16.00 15.25 5.39
N VAL A 629 -14.68 15.43 5.31
CA VAL A 629 -13.96 16.48 6.03
C VAL A 629 -13.61 17.67 5.15
N GLU A 630 -13.56 17.50 3.83
CA GLU A 630 -13.29 18.57 2.88
C GLU A 630 -13.82 18.21 1.51
N THR A 631 -14.37 19.18 0.79
CA THR A 631 -14.78 19.03 -0.62
C THR A 631 -14.32 20.25 -1.40
N ALA A 632 -13.78 20.08 -2.60
CA ALA A 632 -13.40 21.19 -3.47
C ALA A 632 -13.32 20.77 -4.95
N ALA A 633 -13.19 21.74 -5.86
CA ALA A 633 -12.67 21.47 -7.19
C ALA A 633 -11.25 20.87 -7.08
N THR A 634 -10.89 19.99 -8.00
CA THR A 634 -9.61 19.28 -7.97
C THR A 634 -8.44 20.26 -7.88
N ASP A 635 -8.36 21.24 -8.78
CA ASP A 635 -7.26 22.23 -8.77
C ASP A 635 -7.18 23.03 -7.47
N ASP A 636 -8.33 23.44 -6.92
CA ASP A 636 -8.39 24.20 -5.66
C ASP A 636 -7.93 23.35 -4.46
N LEU A 637 -8.30 22.05 -4.43
CA LEU A 637 -7.89 21.13 -3.36
C LEU A 637 -6.37 20.94 -3.33
N PHE A 638 -5.75 20.75 -4.51
CA PHE A 638 -4.30 20.54 -4.62
C PHE A 638 -3.53 21.84 -4.37
N ALA A 639 -4.04 22.99 -4.81
CA ALA A 639 -3.38 24.28 -4.64
C ALA A 639 -3.49 24.83 -3.20
N GLU A 640 -4.66 24.73 -2.56
CA GLU A 640 -4.90 25.29 -1.23
C GLU A 640 -5.74 24.35 -0.36
N PRO A 641 -5.21 23.17 0.02
CA PRO A 641 -5.92 22.27 0.94
C PRO A 641 -6.18 22.96 2.28
N LYS A 642 -7.43 22.94 2.75
CA LYS A 642 -7.83 23.59 4.01
C LYS A 642 -7.67 22.65 5.19
N HIS A 643 -8.22 21.44 5.12
CA HIS A 643 -8.23 20.54 6.27
C HIS A 643 -6.83 19.95 6.51
N PRO A 644 -6.32 19.93 7.77
CA PRO A 644 -4.98 19.41 8.08
C PRO A 644 -4.75 17.94 7.65
N TYR A 645 -5.80 17.12 7.66
CA TYR A 645 -5.76 15.76 7.10
C TYR A 645 -5.50 15.76 5.59
N THR A 646 -6.23 16.57 4.82
CA THR A 646 -6.04 16.70 3.37
C THR A 646 -4.62 17.15 3.03
N ARG A 647 -4.07 18.12 3.80
CA ARG A 647 -2.67 18.54 3.67
C ARG A 647 -1.70 17.38 3.84
N ALA A 648 -1.92 16.56 4.86
CA ALA A 648 -1.07 15.42 5.13
C ALA A 648 -1.18 14.34 4.04
N LEU A 649 -2.41 14.05 3.58
CA LEU A 649 -2.65 13.14 2.45
C LEU A 649 -1.91 13.58 1.18
N LEU A 650 -2.02 14.86 0.81
CA LEU A 650 -1.37 15.41 -0.38
C LEU A 650 0.16 15.42 -0.23
N SER A 651 0.68 15.76 0.95
CA SER A 651 2.13 15.74 1.21
C SER A 651 2.76 14.33 1.20
N ALA A 652 1.93 13.28 1.24
CA ALA A 652 2.37 11.88 1.23
C ALA A 652 2.38 11.26 -0.17
N ILE A 653 1.97 12.01 -1.21
CA ILE A 653 2.02 11.55 -2.60
C ILE A 653 3.49 11.50 -3.04
N PRO A 654 3.98 10.37 -3.58
CA PRO A 654 5.32 10.29 -4.15
C PRO A 654 5.49 11.22 -5.36
N GLU A 655 6.54 12.03 -5.37
CA GLU A 655 6.86 12.90 -6.51
C GLU A 655 7.73 12.15 -7.54
N PRO A 656 7.33 12.06 -8.82
CA PRO A 656 8.10 11.37 -9.86
C PRO A 656 9.31 12.19 -10.37
N ASP A 657 9.60 13.33 -9.77
CA ASP A 657 10.83 14.10 -10.01
C ASP A 657 11.84 13.81 -8.88
N PRO A 658 12.95 13.10 -9.15
CA PRO A 658 13.94 12.78 -8.13
C PRO A 658 14.69 13.99 -7.57
N THR A 659 14.54 15.17 -8.17
CA THR A 659 15.17 16.42 -7.72
C THR A 659 14.25 17.31 -6.89
N ALA A 660 12.98 16.93 -6.73
CA ALA A 660 12.01 17.68 -5.95
C ALA A 660 12.29 17.55 -4.44
N GLU A 661 12.28 18.67 -3.73
CA GLU A 661 12.29 18.68 -2.26
C GLU A 661 10.85 18.54 -1.74
N THR A 662 10.52 17.42 -1.10
CA THR A 662 9.17 17.15 -0.58
C THR A 662 9.12 17.34 0.94
N ASP A 663 8.44 18.39 1.41
CA ASP A 663 8.14 18.58 2.84
C ASP A 663 6.97 17.66 3.26
N ARG A 664 7.28 16.46 3.76
CA ARG A 664 6.27 15.47 4.17
C ARG A 664 5.69 15.74 5.55
N ILE A 665 4.37 15.61 5.68
CA ILE A 665 3.68 15.62 6.96
C ILE A 665 3.39 14.18 7.38
N ILE A 666 4.21 13.65 8.29
CA ILE A 666 4.03 12.31 8.83
C ILE A 666 2.96 12.33 9.93
N LEU A 667 1.84 11.65 9.70
CA LEU A 667 0.76 11.54 10.68
C LEU A 667 1.08 10.46 11.71
N GLU A 668 1.56 10.86 12.88
CA GLU A 668 1.82 9.93 13.98
C GLU A 668 0.55 9.28 14.56
N GLY A 669 0.70 8.03 14.99
CA GLY A 669 -0.35 7.25 15.64
C GLY A 669 -1.29 6.52 14.68
N ASP A 670 -1.98 5.50 15.21
CA ASP A 670 -2.93 4.69 14.44
C ASP A 670 -4.24 5.43 14.16
N VAL A 671 -4.88 5.09 13.04
CA VAL A 671 -6.27 5.47 12.75
C VAL A 671 -7.17 4.99 13.91
N PRO A 672 -7.95 5.88 14.56
CA PRO A 672 -8.86 5.49 15.63
C PRO A 672 -9.88 4.44 15.17
N SER A 673 -10.39 3.65 16.12
CA SER A 673 -11.39 2.64 15.81
C SER A 673 -12.74 3.29 15.42
N PRO A 674 -13.36 2.90 14.29
CA PRO A 674 -14.71 3.37 13.93
C PRO A 674 -15.81 2.88 14.90
N ILE A 675 -15.49 1.99 15.83
CA ILE A 675 -16.40 1.52 16.88
C ILE A 675 -16.61 2.61 17.95
N ASP A 676 -15.54 3.33 18.28
CA ASP A 676 -15.53 4.37 19.31
C ASP A 676 -14.76 5.58 18.75
N PRO A 677 -15.37 6.33 17.81
CA PRO A 677 -14.69 7.46 17.18
C PRO A 677 -14.44 8.58 18.20
N PRO A 678 -13.36 9.37 18.04
CA PRO A 678 -13.05 10.46 18.95
C PRO A 678 -14.20 11.47 19.09
N SER A 679 -14.39 12.03 20.28
CA SER A 679 -15.34 13.12 20.49
C SER A 679 -14.94 14.39 19.73
N GLY A 680 -15.92 15.20 19.32
CA GLY A 680 -15.68 16.45 18.59
C GLY A 680 -15.20 16.16 17.16
N CYS A 681 -14.07 16.75 16.77
CA CYS A 681 -13.40 16.44 15.50
C CYS A 681 -12.78 15.04 15.53
N HIS A 682 -13.19 14.15 14.63
CA HIS A 682 -12.67 12.78 14.54
C HIS A 682 -11.15 12.75 14.28
N PHE A 683 -10.59 13.75 13.61
CA PHE A 683 -9.15 13.83 13.29
C PHE A 683 -8.28 14.37 14.45
N ARG A 684 -8.87 14.84 15.55
CA ARG A 684 -8.14 15.55 16.62
C ARG A 684 -6.99 14.75 17.24
N THR A 685 -7.07 13.42 17.23
CA THR A 685 -6.06 12.54 17.82
C THR A 685 -4.84 12.36 16.93
N ARG A 686 -4.85 12.88 15.70
CA ARG A 686 -3.73 12.82 14.75
C ARG A 686 -3.43 14.19 14.12
N CYS A 687 -4.22 15.22 14.44
CA CYS A 687 -4.09 16.53 13.85
C CYS A 687 -2.86 17.28 14.37
N PRO A 688 -1.88 17.63 13.51
CA PRO A 688 -0.73 18.43 13.94
C PRO A 688 -1.15 19.86 14.33
N GLN A 689 -2.32 20.32 13.88
CA GLN A 689 -2.90 21.63 14.16
C GLN A 689 -4.03 21.58 15.20
N VAL A 690 -4.02 20.61 16.11
CA VAL A 690 -5.00 20.52 17.20
C VAL A 690 -4.99 21.80 18.05
N ILE A 691 -6.17 22.39 18.26
CA ILE A 691 -6.29 23.77 18.78
C ILE A 691 -6.26 23.77 20.32
N PRO A 692 -5.26 24.39 20.96
CA PRO A 692 -5.21 24.52 22.41
C PRO A 692 -6.32 25.44 22.95
N PRO A 693 -6.74 25.26 24.22
CA PRO A 693 -7.63 26.22 24.87
C PRO A 693 -6.96 27.60 25.01
N GLU A 694 -7.74 28.68 24.99
CA GLU A 694 -7.24 30.07 24.95
C GLU A 694 -6.27 30.44 26.09
N ASP A 695 -6.32 29.73 27.22
CA ASP A 695 -5.50 29.97 28.41
C ASP A 695 -4.24 29.09 28.50
N VAL A 696 -3.95 28.30 27.45
CA VAL A 696 -2.74 27.48 27.30
C VAL A 696 -1.86 28.07 26.20
N ASP A 697 -0.76 28.69 26.61
CA ASP A 697 0.29 29.21 25.73
C ASP A 697 1.43 28.18 25.64
N VAL A 698 1.41 27.36 24.59
CA VAL A 698 2.37 26.29 24.29
C VAL A 698 2.58 26.27 22.78
N GLU A 699 3.80 25.97 22.34
CA GLU A 699 4.09 25.77 20.91
C GLU A 699 3.29 24.58 20.36
N GLN A 700 2.96 24.60 19.07
CA GLN A 700 2.05 23.63 18.49
C GLN A 700 2.55 22.18 18.60
N ALA A 701 3.86 21.97 18.41
CA ALA A 701 4.50 20.66 18.56
C ALA A 701 4.39 20.15 20.00
N ALA A 702 4.79 20.95 20.99
CA ALA A 702 4.69 20.58 22.40
C ALA A 702 3.23 20.36 22.86
N TYR A 703 2.25 21.08 22.29
CA TYR A 703 0.83 20.79 22.58
C TYR A 703 0.37 19.47 21.97
N ARG A 704 0.90 19.08 20.79
CA ARG A 704 0.64 17.78 20.18
C ARG A 704 1.16 16.64 21.06
N GLU A 705 2.38 16.75 21.57
CA GLU A 705 2.98 15.79 22.52
C GLU A 705 2.10 15.63 23.80
N VAL A 706 1.58 16.74 24.33
CA VAL A 706 0.62 16.69 25.45
C VAL A 706 -0.63 15.89 25.08
N MET A 707 -1.16 16.06 23.87
CA MET A 707 -2.33 15.32 23.40
C MET A 707 -2.03 13.83 23.20
N ASP A 708 -0.81 13.46 22.79
CA ASP A 708 -0.37 12.06 22.70
C ASP A 708 -0.24 11.42 24.07
N LEU A 709 0.39 12.12 25.03
CA LEU A 709 0.43 11.68 26.41
C LEU A 709 -0.99 11.46 26.94
N ARG A 710 -1.91 12.39 26.69
CA ARG A 710 -3.32 12.27 27.11
C ARG A 710 -3.96 11.00 26.56
N GLN A 711 -3.83 10.74 25.26
CA GLN A 711 -4.41 9.56 24.63
C GLN A 711 -3.82 8.27 25.22
N ARG A 712 -2.51 8.22 25.48
CA ARG A 712 -1.85 7.07 26.12
C ARG A 712 -2.32 6.86 27.56
N VAL A 713 -2.51 7.94 28.33
CA VAL A 713 -3.04 7.87 29.70
C VAL A 713 -4.50 7.38 29.71
N GLU A 714 -5.35 7.92 28.83
CA GLU A 714 -6.76 7.52 28.72
C GLU A 714 -6.92 6.06 28.28
N SER A 715 -6.07 5.60 27.37
CA SER A 715 -6.06 4.21 26.89
C SER A 715 -5.24 3.25 27.78
N ARG A 716 -4.60 3.75 28.84
CA ARG A 716 -3.71 2.99 29.74
C ARG A 716 -2.59 2.25 28.99
N LYS A 717 -2.08 2.89 27.94
CA LYS A 717 -1.01 2.42 27.05
C LYS A 717 0.32 3.06 27.42
N ILE A 718 0.70 2.98 28.69
CA ILE A 718 2.05 3.36 29.14
C ILE A 718 2.54 2.22 30.02
N ASP A 719 3.58 1.51 29.57
CA ASP A 719 4.24 0.48 30.35
C ASP A 719 5.11 1.10 31.46
N VAL A 720 4.49 1.40 32.59
CA VAL A 720 5.15 1.99 33.76
C VAL A 720 6.18 1.03 34.36
N ASP A 721 5.95 -0.27 34.26
CA ASP A 721 6.85 -1.27 34.83
C ASP A 721 8.14 -1.38 33.98
N ALA A 722 8.03 -1.35 32.66
CA ALA A 722 9.20 -1.24 31.77
C ALA A 722 10.05 0.01 32.07
N VAL A 723 9.41 1.17 32.32
CA VAL A 723 10.14 2.40 32.68
C VAL A 723 10.77 2.31 34.07
N ARG A 724 10.13 1.63 35.03
CA ARG A 724 10.75 1.37 36.35
C ARG A 724 11.98 0.48 36.21
N GLU A 725 11.95 -0.49 35.31
CA GLU A 725 13.07 -1.39 35.02
C GLU A 725 14.22 -0.65 34.34
N SER A 726 13.95 0.19 33.32
CA SER A 726 14.98 0.99 32.64
C SER A 726 15.71 1.97 33.59
N VAL A 727 14.96 2.59 34.50
CA VAL A 727 15.54 3.50 35.51
C VAL A 727 16.35 2.71 36.55
N ALA A 728 15.97 1.46 36.85
CA ALA A 728 16.72 0.58 37.75
C ALA A 728 18.01 0.03 37.12
N SER A 729 18.02 -0.22 35.80
CA SER A 729 19.19 -0.71 35.04
C SER A 729 20.17 0.41 34.69
N GLY A 730 19.69 1.66 34.56
CA GLY A 730 20.50 2.85 34.31
C GLY A 730 20.74 3.15 32.82
N ASP A 731 19.89 2.63 31.93
CA ASP A 731 20.12 2.67 30.47
C ASP A 731 19.71 4.00 29.81
N GLU A 732 18.87 4.84 30.43
CA GLU A 732 18.30 6.04 29.77
C GLU A 732 18.91 7.40 30.13
N THR A 733 20.05 7.47 30.83
CA THR A 733 20.76 8.76 30.96
C THR A 733 22.25 8.60 30.77
N GLY A 734 22.82 9.40 29.86
CA GLY A 734 24.26 9.51 29.58
C GLY A 734 25.10 10.08 30.74
N ALA A 735 24.82 9.70 31.99
CA ALA A 735 25.62 10.00 33.17
C ALA A 735 26.18 8.70 33.74
N ALA A 736 27.39 8.33 33.30
CA ALA A 736 28.16 7.24 33.87
C ALA A 736 28.27 7.35 35.41
N ALA A 737 27.53 6.53 36.14
CA ALA A 737 27.76 6.28 37.56
C ALA A 737 28.48 4.94 37.72
N ALA A 738 29.74 5.02 38.14
CA ALA A 738 30.63 3.89 38.35
C ALA A 738 30.02 2.84 39.30
N ALA A 739 29.95 1.60 38.81
CA ALA A 739 29.66 0.43 39.63
C ALA A 739 30.73 0.25 40.72
N THR A 740 30.32 0.34 41.98
CA THR A 740 30.99 -0.34 43.10
C THR A 740 29.97 -0.84 44.12
N ASP A 741 30.05 -2.15 44.39
CA ASP A 741 29.59 -2.90 45.56
C ASP A 741 28.08 -3.03 45.85
N GLY A 742 27.52 -4.18 45.42
CA GLY A 742 26.92 -5.18 46.32
C GLY A 742 25.77 -4.77 47.26
N GLY A 743 24.97 -3.76 46.92
CA GLY A 743 23.76 -3.38 47.65
C GLY A 743 22.49 -4.06 47.12
N GLU A 744 21.51 -4.29 48.00
CA GLU A 744 20.13 -4.65 47.62
C GLU A 744 19.58 -3.67 46.56
N PRO A 745 18.69 -4.11 45.64
CA PRO A 745 18.13 -3.23 44.61
C PRO A 745 17.56 -1.96 45.27
N GLN A 746 18.11 -0.80 44.92
CA GLN A 746 17.62 0.47 45.43
C GLN A 746 16.20 0.68 44.91
N ALA A 747 15.26 0.98 45.80
CA ALA A 747 13.91 1.36 45.40
C ALA A 747 14.02 2.61 44.51
N VAL A 748 13.62 2.49 43.25
CA VAL A 748 13.59 3.60 42.30
C VAL A 748 12.69 4.70 42.87
N SER A 749 13.19 5.93 42.94
CA SER A 749 12.38 7.05 43.43
C SER A 749 11.28 7.38 42.42
N ALA A 750 10.07 7.65 42.90
CA ALA A 750 8.95 8.08 42.06
C ALA A 750 9.35 9.28 41.16
N ASP A 751 10.11 10.24 41.71
CA ASP A 751 10.62 11.39 40.95
C ASP A 751 11.50 11.00 39.75
N ALA A 752 12.24 9.89 39.83
CA ALA A 752 13.08 9.40 38.73
C ALA A 752 12.26 8.72 37.65
N VAL A 753 11.21 7.99 38.03
CA VAL A 753 10.24 7.41 37.07
C VAL A 753 9.48 8.52 36.35
N VAL A 754 9.04 9.55 37.08
CA VAL A 754 8.35 10.71 36.48
C VAL A 754 9.27 11.47 35.53
N ALA A 755 10.54 11.66 35.88
CA ALA A 755 11.52 12.29 34.99
C ALA A 755 11.75 11.46 33.72
N ALA A 756 11.95 10.14 33.85
CA ALA A 756 12.12 9.26 32.69
C ALA A 756 10.87 9.23 31.79
N LEU A 757 9.66 9.18 32.38
CA LEU A 757 8.42 9.31 31.62
C LEU A 757 8.33 10.67 30.92
N TYR A 758 8.74 11.75 31.57
CA TYR A 758 8.72 13.08 30.97
C TYR A 758 9.68 13.16 29.78
N ASP A 759 10.93 12.75 29.96
CA ASP A 759 11.97 12.77 28.92
C ASP A 759 11.62 11.82 27.75
N ARG A 760 10.83 10.76 28.01
CA ARG A 760 10.33 9.84 26.98
C ARG A 760 9.21 10.42 26.11
N PHE A 761 8.46 11.40 26.59
CA PHE A 761 7.26 11.91 25.90
C PHE A 761 7.37 13.35 25.40
N PHE A 762 8.44 14.07 25.74
CA PHE A 762 8.59 15.48 25.38
C PHE A 762 10.01 15.76 24.89
N ASP A 763 10.14 16.12 23.63
CA ASP A 763 11.40 16.63 23.07
C ASP A 763 11.61 18.10 23.48
N GLU A 764 10.53 18.87 23.56
CA GLU A 764 10.55 20.26 24.00
C GLU A 764 10.02 20.44 25.43
N PRO A 765 10.79 21.05 26.35
CA PRO A 765 10.37 21.17 27.74
C PRO A 765 9.25 22.21 27.88
N LEU A 766 8.09 21.76 28.35
CA LEU A 766 7.03 22.64 28.81
C LEU A 766 7.54 23.53 29.95
N THR A 767 6.92 24.71 30.11
CA THR A 767 7.29 25.67 31.15
C THR A 767 6.14 26.01 32.08
N GLY A 768 6.47 26.57 33.25
CA GLY A 768 5.51 27.22 34.13
C GLY A 768 4.45 26.29 34.73
N GLU A 769 3.18 26.60 34.49
CA GLU A 769 2.04 25.83 34.98
C GLU A 769 1.81 24.54 34.19
N ASN A 770 2.01 24.58 32.88
CA ASN A 770 1.78 23.44 31.99
C ASN A 770 2.68 22.26 32.36
N ARG A 771 3.98 22.54 32.61
CA ARG A 771 4.94 21.53 33.10
C ARG A 771 4.48 20.88 34.42
N ARG A 772 4.05 21.70 35.38
CA ARG A 772 3.62 21.22 36.71
C ARG A 772 2.39 20.32 36.63
N VAL A 773 1.46 20.61 35.72
CA VAL A 773 0.27 19.77 35.49
C VAL A 773 0.67 18.43 34.88
N VAL A 774 1.54 18.43 33.87
CA VAL A 774 2.04 17.19 33.25
C VAL A 774 2.82 16.35 34.25
N GLU A 775 3.77 16.92 35.00
CA GLU A 775 4.50 16.21 36.04
C GLU A 775 3.56 15.61 37.11
N SER A 776 2.50 16.33 37.48
CA SER A 776 1.49 15.82 38.43
C SER A 776 0.67 14.66 37.85
N ALA A 777 0.36 14.70 36.55
CA ALA A 777 -0.32 13.60 35.87
C ALA A 777 0.59 12.38 35.73
N LEU A 778 1.87 12.57 35.40
CA LEU A 778 2.85 11.48 35.34
C LEU A 778 3.11 10.85 36.72
N ASP A 779 3.08 11.63 37.81
CA ASP A 779 3.10 11.08 39.18
C ASP A 779 1.87 10.21 39.47
N ALA A 780 0.69 10.62 38.99
CA ALA A 780 -0.51 9.80 39.07
C ALA A 780 -0.40 8.51 38.24
N VAL A 781 0.14 8.58 37.01
CA VAL A 781 0.43 7.39 36.18
C VAL A 781 1.42 6.45 36.86
N ALA A 782 2.53 6.98 37.39
CA ALA A 782 3.53 6.20 38.11
C ALA A 782 2.98 5.52 39.38
N ALA A 783 1.89 6.06 39.93
CA ALA A 783 1.14 5.51 41.05
C ALA A 783 -0.09 4.68 40.63
N GLU A 784 -0.23 4.35 39.34
CA GLU A 784 -1.35 3.58 38.74
C GLU A 784 -2.73 4.23 38.92
N ARG A 785 -2.78 5.55 39.15
CA ARG A 785 -3.99 6.37 39.28
C ARG A 785 -4.39 6.99 37.94
N TRP A 786 -4.63 6.14 36.95
CA TRP A 786 -4.90 6.53 35.55
C TRP A 786 -6.05 7.54 35.40
N ASP A 787 -7.16 7.32 36.09
CA ASP A 787 -8.34 8.18 35.96
C ASP A 787 -8.04 9.60 36.50
N GLU A 788 -7.25 9.71 37.58
CA GLU A 788 -6.81 11.00 38.13
C GLU A 788 -5.83 11.72 37.18
N ALA A 789 -4.92 10.97 36.55
CA ALA A 789 -4.00 11.51 35.56
C ALA A 789 -4.78 12.06 34.34
N ALA A 790 -5.73 11.28 33.82
CA ALA A 790 -6.58 11.68 32.70
C ALA A 790 -7.39 12.94 33.02
N ASP A 791 -8.03 12.99 34.20
CA ASP A 791 -8.79 14.17 34.64
C ASP A 791 -7.90 15.41 34.85
N THR A 792 -6.69 15.22 35.37
CA THR A 792 -5.71 16.30 35.56
C THR A 792 -5.29 16.91 34.22
N LEU A 793 -4.97 16.07 33.24
CA LEU A 793 -4.59 16.55 31.90
C LEU A 793 -5.78 17.17 31.16
N ARG A 794 -6.96 16.53 31.19
CA ARG A 794 -8.18 17.07 30.57
C ARG A 794 -8.54 18.43 31.13
N GLY A 795 -8.45 18.61 32.45
CA GLY A 795 -8.80 19.86 33.11
C GLY A 795 -7.97 21.08 32.66
N ARG A 796 -6.75 20.88 32.14
CA ARG A 796 -5.88 21.97 31.65
C ARG A 796 -5.79 22.03 30.14
N PHE A 797 -5.80 20.89 29.45
CA PHE A 797 -5.39 20.78 28.05
C PHE A 797 -6.52 20.31 27.11
N GLU A 798 -7.79 20.32 27.55
CA GLU A 798 -8.93 20.00 26.68
C GLU A 798 -9.02 20.93 25.47
N SER A 799 -8.75 20.36 24.29
CA SER A 799 -8.71 21.10 23.02
C SER A 799 -10.09 21.62 22.63
N VAL A 800 -10.14 22.63 21.76
CA VAL A 800 -11.40 23.07 21.13
C VAL A 800 -11.96 21.94 20.27
N CYS A 801 -11.09 21.26 19.53
CA CYS A 801 -11.43 20.13 18.66
C CYS A 801 -12.02 18.92 19.39
N GLU A 802 -11.80 18.79 20.71
CA GLU A 802 -12.36 17.72 21.54
C GLU A 802 -13.77 18.02 22.06
N ARG A 803 -14.06 19.31 22.26
CA ARG A 803 -15.34 19.80 22.79
C ARG A 803 -16.41 19.92 21.74
N ASP A 804 -16.04 20.49 20.59
CA ASP A 804 -16.96 20.86 19.54
C ASP A 804 -16.67 20.06 18.26
N ALA A 805 -17.70 19.47 17.67
CA ALA A 805 -17.60 18.83 16.37
C ALA A 805 -17.72 19.90 15.27
N PRO A 806 -16.74 20.04 14.38
CA PRO A 806 -16.88 20.90 13.22
C PRO A 806 -17.94 20.31 12.28
N THR A 807 -18.58 21.18 11.48
CA THR A 807 -19.54 20.76 10.45
C THR A 807 -19.02 21.15 9.09
N LEU A 808 -19.24 20.31 8.08
CA LEU A 808 -18.94 20.66 6.70
C LEU A 808 -19.82 21.86 6.27
N GLY A 809 -19.18 22.94 5.82
CA GLY A 809 -19.85 24.14 5.32
C GLY A 809 -20.64 23.90 4.03
N THR A 810 -21.21 24.97 3.45
CA THR A 810 -21.95 24.91 2.17
C THR A 810 -21.35 25.79 1.08
N GLY A 811 -20.13 26.31 1.28
CA GLY A 811 -19.40 27.05 0.25
C GLY A 811 -18.95 26.16 -0.92
N ASP A 812 -18.15 26.74 -1.81
CA ASP A 812 -17.58 26.03 -2.97
C ASP A 812 -16.40 25.13 -2.59
N HIS A 813 -15.76 25.42 -1.44
CA HIS A 813 -14.64 24.66 -0.88
C HIS A 813 -14.81 24.45 0.64
N PRO A 814 -15.85 23.73 1.07
CA PRO A 814 -16.13 23.54 2.50
C PRO A 814 -15.12 22.59 3.14
N ALA A 815 -14.72 22.91 4.38
CA ALA A 815 -13.90 22.03 5.21
C ALA A 815 -14.49 21.95 6.62
N SER A 816 -14.58 20.75 7.17
CA SER A 816 -15.02 20.49 8.54
C SER A 816 -13.87 20.71 9.53
N CYS A 817 -13.43 21.96 9.69
CA CYS A 817 -12.30 22.33 10.55
C CYS A 817 -12.51 23.68 11.23
N HIS A 818 -12.30 23.74 12.55
CA HIS A 818 -12.40 24.96 13.35
C HIS A 818 -11.39 26.07 12.98
N LEU A 819 -10.39 25.76 12.16
CA LEU A 819 -9.46 26.76 11.62
C LEU A 819 -10.06 27.56 10.46
N TYR A 820 -11.09 27.01 9.81
CA TYR A 820 -11.71 27.54 8.60
C TYR A 820 -13.22 27.60 8.82
N ASP A 821 -13.66 28.59 9.59
CA ASP A 821 -15.08 28.94 9.68
C ASP A 821 -15.50 29.72 8.42
N GLU A 822 -16.53 29.23 7.72
CA GLU A 822 -17.26 29.99 6.69
C GLU A 822 -18.44 30.79 7.28
#